data_AF-A0A9Q9BJQ2-F1
#
_entry.id   AF-A0A9Q9BJQ2-F1
#
_cell.length_a   1.000
_cell.length_b   1.000
_cell.length_c   1.000
_cell.angle_alpha   90.00
_cell.angle_beta   90.00
_cell.angle_gamma   90.00
#
_symmetry.space_group_name_H-M   'P 1'
#
loop_
_entity.id
_entity.type
_entity.pdbx_description
1 polymer ?
#
loop_
_entity_poly.entity_id
_entity_poly.type
_entity_poly.pdbx_seq_one_letter_code
_entity_poly.pdbx_strand_id
1 'polypeptide(L)'
;MGTKVNGLFLHGDGYEGSNNKLKLLIRKGNEPEQPHELALTSSGVGTNSTFIGNGGLSTLDGTSIPPGSDVSNLWTIRYKTDVVVDTGAAVNYTIRLKDKKGLESNTVTSGTQLPHPTIKFTYVHEPDNYITSGIYSTGSDIIAKINETNSTALNPIKIYTAYNDMVTLEAFGTYGPGVVIRAELNGIPVQYASDIELTANESGADYKLELWAEGGGFTPSKKITYYYKVFNTIKATNPNIPVWGILKKAVNKRDSITIDGTIKASDSPDNNKGEIIIQSGSASRTVSIKGINNAAIDADRKNRIFYMSSWRLTLNLKDITLTNGKADRGGAINCGQGPINFKGGCIISNNTATVEGGAIHGRSSTINFEGGCKISNNTSPKGKDIYLYDNSKLYIKDRMTVDSGNQIYIKPSSTDSYSKFYITGEQDITNPINIKIDAAGIDELKNKPIIEGSGYTLKEEDIEKFELYNNGYIINLDHEVDVAVLSKIYNSSSITNWAQLQNAITNAPSGAVIKLGPGTITAGSDSSELTVSGPNKTLTIIGSSSGTTIGADNKHRVFVMEKSNIKLKLKNLTITKGKHNDVDGKGGAGIYVKAYTTGSLTLVNTKVDYNTVNAAAGPVQHMGAGIMIENASVKVFIIGGSISNNKIDCSTTTSTATTELQGCGLYLGNSSTTVIKGNTQIKNNSYTKRNDNKTVTCYGAGIYLTGSSKLTIGENGADDGVSPTISGHSQVSGTTCHGTAIAIAGGRVDWLSGRIINNGGSTQAVYNSGGTFNANGHTAN
;
A
#
# COMPACT_ATOMS: atom_id res chain seq x y z
N MET A 1 -27.82 -40.40 -50.68
CA MET A 1 -27.88 -39.44 -51.80
C MET A 1 -29.01 -39.80 -52.74
N GLY A 2 -29.85 -38.84 -53.14
CA GLY A 2 -30.79 -38.99 -54.26
C GLY A 2 -30.35 -38.07 -55.39
N THR A 3 -29.85 -38.65 -56.48
CA THR A 3 -29.38 -37.87 -57.64
C THR A 3 -30.32 -38.09 -58.82
N LYS A 4 -30.72 -37.00 -59.47
CA LYS A 4 -31.71 -36.99 -60.56
C LYS A 4 -31.05 -37.39 -61.87
N VAL A 5 -31.37 -38.58 -62.38
CA VAL A 5 -30.94 -39.03 -63.71
C VAL A 5 -32.10 -38.81 -64.69
N ASN A 6 -32.04 -37.73 -65.47
CA ASN A 6 -32.95 -37.55 -66.60
C ASN A 6 -32.32 -38.21 -67.83
N GLY A 7 -32.70 -39.46 -68.09
CA GLY A 7 -32.31 -40.19 -69.29
C GLY A 7 -33.40 -41.19 -69.65
N LEU A 8 -33.84 -41.15 -70.90
CA LEU A 8 -34.71 -42.15 -71.51
C LEU A 8 -34.02 -43.52 -71.34
N PHE A 9 -34.62 -44.44 -70.59
CA PHE A 9 -34.14 -45.83 -70.57
C PHE A 9 -34.27 -46.37 -71.98
N LEU A 10 -33.15 -46.60 -72.65
CA LEU A 10 -33.12 -47.28 -73.94
C LEU A 10 -33.78 -48.65 -73.74
N HIS A 11 -34.92 -48.84 -74.42
CA HIS A 11 -35.59 -50.11 -74.49
C HIS A 11 -34.64 -51.05 -75.23
N GLY A 12 -33.95 -51.91 -74.47
CA GLY A 12 -33.16 -52.99 -75.05
C GLY A 12 -34.11 -53.91 -75.82
N ASP A 13 -33.91 -53.94 -77.13
CA ASP A 13 -34.61 -54.73 -78.12
C ASP A 13 -34.85 -56.14 -77.57
N GLY A 14 -36.13 -56.49 -77.45
CA GLY A 14 -36.56 -57.74 -76.83
C GLY A 14 -36.00 -58.94 -77.58
N TYR A 15 -35.23 -59.77 -76.90
CA TYR A 15 -35.19 -61.20 -77.14
C TYR A 15 -34.64 -61.93 -75.90
N GLU A 16 -35.19 -63.11 -75.67
CA GLU A 16 -35.13 -63.93 -74.47
C GLU A 16 -33.71 -64.31 -74.00
N GLY A 17 -33.58 -64.51 -72.68
CA GLY A 17 -32.46 -65.23 -72.07
C GLY A 17 -31.86 -64.52 -70.86
N SER A 18 -32.47 -64.72 -69.68
CA SER A 18 -31.89 -64.80 -68.32
C SER A 18 -30.68 -63.95 -67.87
N ASN A 19 -30.17 -62.97 -68.62
CA ASN A 19 -28.87 -62.35 -68.36
C ASN A 19 -28.70 -60.91 -68.91
N ASN A 20 -29.77 -60.12 -68.99
CA ASN A 20 -29.69 -58.67 -69.25
C ASN A 20 -29.24 -57.93 -67.97
N LYS A 21 -27.96 -58.07 -67.65
CA LYS A 21 -27.34 -57.50 -66.45
C LYS A 21 -26.88 -56.08 -66.72
N LEU A 22 -27.79 -55.11 -66.62
CA LEU A 22 -27.44 -53.70 -66.54
C LEU A 22 -26.61 -53.51 -65.26
N LYS A 23 -25.46 -52.86 -65.36
CA LYS A 23 -24.59 -52.62 -64.20
C LYS A 23 -24.67 -51.15 -63.79
N LEU A 24 -24.95 -50.91 -62.52
CA LEU A 24 -24.70 -49.63 -61.88
C LEU A 24 -23.22 -49.59 -61.48
N LEU A 25 -22.44 -48.78 -62.19
CA LEU A 25 -21.04 -48.57 -61.89
C LEU A 25 -20.94 -47.38 -60.96
N ILE A 26 -20.48 -47.64 -59.74
CA ILE A 26 -20.23 -46.59 -58.75
C ILE A 26 -18.73 -46.54 -58.52
N ARG A 27 -18.15 -45.35 -58.63
CA ARG A 27 -16.76 -45.10 -58.26
C ARG A 27 -16.73 -44.16 -57.07
N LYS A 28 -16.02 -44.57 -56.01
CA LYS A 28 -15.63 -43.71 -54.89
C LYS A 28 -14.27 -43.09 -55.22
N GLY A 29 -14.19 -41.79 -55.43
CA GLY A 29 -12.94 -41.09 -55.76
C GLY A 29 -12.22 -41.69 -56.97
N ASN A 30 -10.97 -42.12 -56.77
CA ASN A 30 -10.14 -42.78 -57.80
C ASN A 30 -10.06 -44.30 -57.62
N GLU A 31 -10.89 -44.89 -56.75
CA GLU A 31 -10.93 -46.34 -56.58
C GLU A 31 -11.41 -47.04 -57.87
N PRO A 32 -11.14 -48.35 -58.03
CA PRO A 32 -11.75 -49.13 -59.09
C PRO A 32 -13.28 -49.00 -59.08
N GLU A 33 -13.89 -48.91 -60.25
CA GLU A 33 -15.35 -48.90 -60.38
C GLU A 33 -15.92 -50.18 -59.77
N GLN A 34 -16.89 -50.04 -58.87
CA GLN A 34 -17.60 -51.16 -58.27
C GLN A 34 -18.89 -51.45 -59.04
N PRO A 35 -18.94 -52.57 -59.80
CA PRO A 35 -20.13 -52.93 -60.55
C PRO A 35 -21.18 -53.55 -59.64
N HIS A 36 -22.38 -52.97 -59.63
CA HIS A 36 -23.54 -53.51 -58.95
C HIS A 36 -24.55 -53.99 -59.99
N GLU A 37 -24.94 -55.26 -59.95
CA GLU A 37 -25.90 -55.81 -60.90
C GLU A 37 -27.32 -55.29 -60.59
N LEU A 38 -27.94 -54.65 -61.58
CA LEU A 38 -29.34 -54.28 -61.54
C LEU A 38 -30.14 -55.45 -62.11
N ALA A 39 -30.81 -56.20 -61.23
CA ALA A 39 -31.73 -57.25 -61.63
C ALA A 39 -33.04 -56.62 -62.14
N LEU A 40 -33.18 -56.52 -63.47
CA LEU A 40 -34.41 -56.12 -64.13
C LEU A 40 -35.14 -57.39 -64.61
N THR A 41 -36.41 -57.55 -64.25
CA THR A 41 -37.26 -58.65 -64.71
C THR A 41 -38.15 -58.17 -65.87
N SER A 42 -38.77 -59.12 -66.59
CA SER A 42 -39.71 -58.83 -67.67
C SER A 42 -40.96 -58.04 -67.23
N SER A 43 -41.19 -57.91 -65.92
CA SER A 43 -42.30 -57.16 -65.32
C SER A 43 -41.90 -55.85 -64.64
N GLY A 44 -40.61 -55.47 -64.67
CA GLY A 44 -40.11 -54.23 -64.07
C GLY A 44 -38.83 -54.43 -63.23
N VAL A 45 -38.62 -53.55 -62.25
CA VAL A 45 -37.46 -53.60 -61.35
C VAL A 45 -37.69 -54.73 -60.33
N GLY A 46 -36.81 -55.73 -60.28
CA GLY A 46 -37.01 -56.93 -59.46
C GLY A 46 -37.02 -56.65 -57.95
N THR A 47 -37.92 -57.30 -57.21
CA THR A 47 -38.14 -57.13 -55.76
C THR A 47 -37.09 -57.83 -54.90
N ASN A 48 -35.81 -57.70 -55.23
CA ASN A 48 -34.71 -58.15 -54.36
C ASN A 48 -34.44 -57.12 -53.25
N SER A 49 -33.83 -57.56 -52.15
CA SER A 49 -33.53 -56.81 -50.92
C SER A 49 -32.67 -55.53 -51.11
N THR A 50 -32.13 -55.31 -52.30
CA THR A 50 -31.35 -54.12 -52.67
C THR A 50 -32.18 -52.97 -53.25
N PHE A 51 -33.38 -53.21 -53.79
CA PHE A 51 -34.27 -52.13 -54.22
C PHE A 51 -35.21 -51.74 -53.08
N ILE A 52 -35.20 -50.45 -52.74
CA ILE A 52 -35.96 -49.96 -51.59
C ILE A 52 -37.21 -49.24 -52.08
N GLY A 53 -38.38 -49.84 -51.81
CA GLY A 53 -39.68 -49.24 -52.07
C GLY A 53 -39.96 -48.01 -51.20
N ASN A 54 -40.83 -47.11 -51.68
CA ASN A 54 -41.13 -45.82 -51.02
C ASN A 54 -41.68 -45.97 -49.59
N GLY A 55 -42.34 -47.09 -49.26
CA GLY A 55 -42.84 -47.40 -47.92
C GLY A 55 -41.85 -48.11 -46.98
N GLY A 56 -40.64 -48.45 -47.45
CA GLY A 56 -39.65 -49.21 -46.69
C GLY A 56 -38.63 -48.38 -45.90
N LEU A 57 -38.70 -47.04 -45.97
CA LEU A 57 -37.76 -46.13 -45.29
C LEU A 57 -38.50 -44.97 -44.64
N SER A 58 -38.47 -44.88 -43.31
CA SER A 58 -39.02 -43.74 -42.55
C SER A 58 -38.03 -42.57 -42.43
N THR A 59 -36.72 -42.85 -42.48
CA THR A 59 -35.64 -41.85 -42.41
C THR A 59 -34.46 -42.28 -43.27
N LEU A 60 -33.76 -41.31 -43.87
CA LEU A 60 -32.37 -41.52 -44.34
C LEU A 60 -31.49 -40.93 -43.21
N ASP A 61 -30.66 -41.76 -42.59
CA ASP A 61 -29.63 -41.29 -41.64
C ASP A 61 -30.21 -40.53 -40.41
N GLY A 62 -31.43 -40.91 -39.98
CA GLY A 62 -32.11 -40.31 -38.83
C GLY A 62 -32.84 -38.99 -39.14
N THR A 63 -32.78 -38.50 -40.38
CA THR A 63 -33.54 -37.32 -40.83
C THR A 63 -34.77 -37.73 -41.62
N SER A 64 -35.86 -36.98 -41.46
CA SER A 64 -37.09 -37.20 -42.22
C SER A 64 -36.85 -36.88 -43.70
N ILE A 65 -37.33 -37.76 -44.56
CA ILE A 65 -37.27 -37.56 -46.01
C ILE A 65 -38.15 -36.34 -46.34
N PRO A 66 -37.67 -35.33 -47.09
CA PRO A 66 -38.47 -34.14 -47.42
C PRO A 66 -39.81 -34.56 -48.05
N PRO A 67 -40.96 -34.02 -47.59
CA PRO A 67 -42.24 -34.32 -48.21
C PRO A 67 -42.20 -33.84 -49.67
N GLY A 68 -42.39 -34.77 -50.61
CA GLY A 68 -42.30 -34.54 -52.04
C GLY A 68 -43.39 -33.61 -52.56
N SER A 69 -43.25 -32.31 -52.33
CA SER A 69 -44.20 -31.30 -52.81
C SER A 69 -43.95 -30.87 -54.27
N ASP A 70 -42.88 -31.33 -54.93
CA ASP A 70 -42.61 -31.02 -56.35
C ASP A 70 -42.18 -32.25 -57.19
N VAL A 71 -42.78 -33.41 -56.94
CA VAL A 71 -42.55 -34.63 -57.75
C VAL A 71 -43.86 -35.18 -58.31
N SER A 72 -44.66 -34.31 -58.92
CA SER A 72 -45.72 -34.77 -59.82
C SER A 72 -45.09 -35.25 -61.13
N ASN A 73 -45.21 -36.56 -61.40
CA ASN A 73 -44.92 -37.26 -62.66
C ASN A 73 -43.51 -37.89 -62.86
N LEU A 74 -42.68 -38.06 -61.81
CA LEU A 74 -41.42 -38.81 -61.94
C LEU A 74 -41.29 -39.89 -60.86
N TRP A 75 -41.15 -41.15 -61.29
CA TRP A 75 -40.86 -42.28 -60.43
C TRP A 75 -39.39 -42.26 -60.00
N THR A 76 -39.12 -42.40 -58.69
CA THR A 76 -37.75 -42.47 -58.14
C THR A 76 -37.44 -43.91 -57.75
N ILE A 77 -36.41 -44.50 -58.35
CA ILE A 77 -35.85 -45.78 -57.91
C ILE A 77 -34.76 -45.52 -56.87
N ARG A 78 -34.81 -46.20 -55.73
CA ARG A 78 -33.75 -46.21 -54.72
C ARG A 78 -33.10 -47.60 -54.69
N TYR A 79 -31.78 -47.64 -54.84
CA TYR A 79 -30.97 -48.85 -54.81
C TYR A 79 -29.97 -48.76 -53.67
N LYS A 80 -29.97 -49.75 -52.77
CA LYS A 80 -29.01 -49.87 -51.68
C LYS A 80 -27.69 -50.36 -52.24
N THR A 81 -26.63 -49.63 -51.95
CA THR A 81 -25.25 -49.97 -52.31
C THR A 81 -24.46 -50.19 -51.03
N ASP A 82 -23.49 -51.10 -51.05
CA ASP A 82 -22.56 -51.28 -49.92
C ASP A 82 -21.36 -50.32 -50.00
N VAL A 83 -21.34 -49.41 -50.99
CA VAL A 83 -20.34 -48.36 -51.14
C VAL A 83 -20.46 -47.37 -49.97
N VAL A 84 -19.41 -47.35 -49.13
CA VAL A 84 -19.34 -46.46 -47.96
C VAL A 84 -19.18 -45.01 -48.40
N VAL A 85 -20.08 -44.15 -47.90
CA VAL A 85 -19.96 -42.69 -48.04
C VAL A 85 -18.94 -42.18 -47.01
N ASP A 86 -17.89 -41.52 -47.48
CA ASP A 86 -16.82 -40.99 -46.64
C ASP A 86 -17.31 -39.76 -45.89
N THR A 87 -17.23 -39.80 -44.56
CA THR A 87 -17.65 -38.71 -43.68
C THR A 87 -16.48 -37.82 -43.26
N GLY A 88 -15.24 -38.19 -43.59
CA GLY A 88 -14.02 -37.48 -43.20
C GLY A 88 -13.42 -36.68 -44.35
N ALA A 89 -13.13 -37.31 -45.48
CA ALA A 89 -12.62 -36.61 -46.65
C ALA A 89 -13.77 -36.28 -47.62
N ALA A 90 -13.69 -35.12 -48.29
CA ALA A 90 -14.56 -34.89 -49.44
C ALA A 90 -14.21 -35.89 -50.54
N VAL A 91 -15.15 -36.76 -50.88
CA VAL A 91 -14.98 -37.80 -51.89
C VAL A 91 -16.07 -37.63 -52.93
N ASN A 92 -15.66 -37.56 -54.20
CA ASN A 92 -16.57 -37.56 -55.34
C ASN A 92 -17.04 -38.99 -55.63
N TYR A 93 -18.34 -39.15 -55.78
CA TYR A 93 -18.95 -40.39 -56.20
C TYR A 93 -19.45 -40.21 -57.62
N THR A 94 -18.94 -41.01 -58.54
CA THR A 94 -19.45 -41.04 -59.90
C THR A 94 -20.34 -42.25 -60.09
N ILE A 95 -21.50 -42.04 -60.70
CA ILE A 95 -22.50 -43.06 -60.96
C ILE A 95 -22.79 -43.06 -62.45
N ARG A 96 -22.70 -44.23 -63.08
CA ARG A 96 -23.12 -44.43 -64.48
C ARG A 96 -23.67 -45.83 -64.67
N LEU A 97 -24.47 -45.99 -65.71
CA LEU A 97 -25.01 -47.29 -66.12
C LEU A 97 -24.17 -47.83 -67.27
N LYS A 98 -23.90 -49.14 -67.26
CA LYS A 98 -23.25 -49.84 -68.37
C LYS A 98 -24.02 -51.08 -68.74
N ASP A 99 -24.31 -51.25 -70.02
CA ASP A 99 -24.95 -52.46 -70.54
C ASP A 99 -23.92 -53.56 -70.87
N LYS A 100 -24.40 -54.74 -71.27
CA LYS A 100 -23.55 -55.89 -71.64
C LYS A 100 -22.79 -55.68 -72.96
N LYS A 101 -23.28 -54.82 -73.86
CA LYS A 101 -22.63 -54.48 -75.14
C LYS A 101 -21.53 -53.42 -74.97
N GLY A 102 -21.39 -52.86 -73.77
CA GLY A 102 -20.38 -51.88 -73.41
C GLY A 102 -20.81 -50.44 -73.60
N LEU A 103 -22.09 -50.17 -73.92
CA LEU A 103 -22.64 -48.82 -73.98
C LEU A 103 -22.83 -48.26 -72.57
N GLU A 104 -22.42 -47.02 -72.38
CA GLU A 104 -22.39 -46.34 -71.09
C GLU A 104 -23.31 -45.12 -71.10
N SER A 105 -24.02 -44.89 -69.99
CA SER A 105 -24.72 -43.63 -69.78
C SER A 105 -23.74 -42.51 -69.48
N ASN A 106 -24.21 -41.26 -69.58
CA ASN A 106 -23.50 -40.13 -69.01
C ASN A 106 -23.18 -40.39 -67.53
N THR A 107 -21.99 -40.00 -67.12
CA THR A 107 -21.54 -40.08 -65.73
C THR A 107 -22.16 -38.96 -64.91
N VAL A 108 -22.89 -39.33 -63.86
CA VAL A 108 -23.40 -38.40 -62.86
C VAL A 108 -22.43 -38.36 -61.69
N THR A 109 -21.93 -37.17 -61.35
CA THR A 109 -20.98 -36.99 -60.26
C THR A 109 -21.65 -36.25 -59.11
N SER A 110 -21.50 -36.76 -57.88
CA SER A 110 -21.96 -36.11 -56.64
C SER A 110 -20.92 -36.34 -55.55
N GLY A 111 -20.52 -35.29 -54.84
CA GLY A 111 -19.50 -35.38 -53.79
C GLY A 111 -20.04 -35.15 -52.39
N THR A 112 -19.28 -35.58 -51.38
CA THR A 112 -19.45 -35.10 -49.99
C THR A 112 -18.82 -33.70 -49.86
N GLN A 113 -19.31 -32.88 -48.93
CA GLN A 113 -18.72 -31.55 -48.67
C GLN A 113 -17.44 -31.68 -47.84
N LEU A 114 -16.51 -30.73 -48.00
CA LEU A 114 -15.34 -30.63 -47.13
C LEU A 114 -15.79 -30.41 -45.68
N PRO A 115 -15.24 -31.15 -44.69
CA PRO A 115 -15.51 -30.85 -43.29
C PRO A 115 -14.84 -29.53 -42.92
N HIS A 116 -15.36 -28.92 -41.86
CA HIS A 116 -14.80 -27.69 -41.34
C HIS A 116 -13.42 -27.91 -40.72
N PRO A 117 -12.48 -26.97 -40.88
CA PRO A 117 -11.23 -26.98 -40.13
C PRO A 117 -11.46 -26.92 -38.62
N THR A 118 -10.58 -27.57 -37.85
CA THR A 118 -10.53 -27.50 -36.38
C THR A 118 -9.35 -26.65 -35.91
N ILE A 119 -9.36 -26.22 -34.64
CA ILE A 119 -8.36 -25.31 -34.06
C ILE A 119 -7.58 -25.99 -32.93
N LYS A 120 -6.28 -25.75 -32.88
CA LYS A 120 -5.41 -26.11 -31.74
C LYS A 120 -4.38 -25.01 -31.50
N PHE A 121 -3.54 -25.15 -30.48
CA PHE A 121 -2.39 -24.27 -30.29
C PHE A 121 -1.18 -24.73 -31.11
N THR A 122 -0.50 -23.80 -31.77
CA THR A 122 0.69 -24.09 -32.62
C THR A 122 1.97 -24.19 -31.80
N TYR A 123 2.18 -23.30 -30.82
CA TYR A 123 3.46 -23.09 -30.13
C TYR A 123 3.43 -23.49 -28.63
N VAL A 124 2.53 -24.38 -28.24
CA VAL A 124 2.44 -24.80 -26.83
C VAL A 124 3.08 -26.17 -26.67
N HIS A 125 4.24 -26.21 -26.00
CA HIS A 125 4.83 -27.46 -25.53
C HIS A 125 3.89 -28.07 -24.49
N GLU A 126 3.19 -29.15 -24.86
CA GLU A 126 2.16 -29.83 -24.07
C GLU A 126 0.99 -28.91 -23.67
N PRO A 127 -0.04 -28.73 -24.53
CA PRO A 127 -1.19 -27.88 -24.21
C PRO A 127 -1.96 -28.32 -22.96
N ASP A 128 -1.85 -29.58 -22.58
CA ASP A 128 -2.46 -30.16 -21.39
C ASP A 128 -1.70 -29.81 -20.09
N ASN A 129 -0.45 -29.31 -20.22
CA ASN A 129 0.39 -28.90 -19.11
C ASN A 129 0.29 -27.38 -18.87
N TYR A 130 -0.78 -26.97 -18.20
CA TYR A 130 -1.13 -25.57 -17.92
C TYR A 130 0.02 -24.75 -17.29
N ILE A 131 0.90 -25.38 -16.50
CA ILE A 131 2.03 -24.71 -15.85
C ILE A 131 3.16 -24.46 -16.86
N THR A 132 3.32 -25.37 -17.83
CA THR A 132 4.31 -25.19 -18.88
C THR A 132 3.91 -24.05 -19.81
N SER A 133 2.68 -24.11 -20.30
CA SER A 133 2.10 -23.17 -21.26
C SER A 133 1.75 -21.82 -20.67
N GLY A 134 1.17 -21.80 -19.46
CA GLY A 134 0.53 -20.62 -18.87
C GLY A 134 -0.77 -20.22 -19.57
N ILE A 135 -1.31 -21.08 -20.45
CA ILE A 135 -2.51 -20.81 -21.25
C ILE A 135 -3.64 -21.72 -20.79
N TYR A 136 -4.81 -21.15 -20.51
CA TYR A 136 -5.98 -21.90 -20.01
C TYR A 136 -7.30 -21.15 -20.24
N SER A 137 -8.42 -21.84 -20.00
CA SER A 137 -9.78 -21.29 -20.03
C SER A 137 -10.52 -21.52 -18.71
N THR A 138 -11.56 -20.73 -18.44
CA THR A 138 -12.46 -20.97 -17.31
C THR A 138 -13.44 -22.12 -17.63
N GLY A 139 -13.41 -23.20 -16.85
CA GLY A 139 -14.54 -24.14 -16.74
C GLY A 139 -14.40 -25.49 -17.44
N SER A 140 -13.37 -25.70 -18.26
CA SER A 140 -13.11 -26.99 -18.94
C SER A 140 -11.68 -27.03 -19.48
N ASP A 141 -11.29 -28.19 -20.03
CA ASP A 141 -10.10 -28.32 -20.85
C ASP A 141 -10.08 -27.24 -21.96
N ILE A 142 -8.93 -26.59 -22.12
CA ILE A 142 -8.75 -25.49 -23.06
C ILE A 142 -8.82 -25.96 -24.50
N ILE A 143 -8.34 -27.16 -24.82
CA ILE A 143 -8.36 -27.69 -26.19
C ILE A 143 -9.80 -27.96 -26.64
N ALA A 144 -10.63 -28.55 -25.78
CA ALA A 144 -12.06 -28.65 -26.04
C ALA A 144 -12.70 -27.26 -26.22
N LYS A 145 -12.33 -26.30 -25.37
CA LYS A 145 -12.97 -24.97 -25.34
C LYS A 145 -12.70 -24.13 -26.59
N ILE A 146 -11.47 -24.12 -27.10
CA ILE A 146 -11.10 -23.32 -28.28
C ILE A 146 -11.79 -23.80 -29.57
N ASN A 147 -12.27 -25.05 -29.59
CA ASN A 147 -12.98 -25.65 -30.71
C ASN A 147 -14.50 -25.48 -30.66
N GLU A 148 -15.05 -24.86 -29.61
CA GLU A 148 -16.49 -24.67 -29.48
C GLU A 148 -17.07 -23.74 -30.56
N THR A 149 -17.94 -24.30 -31.41
CA THR A 149 -18.48 -23.62 -32.60
C THR A 149 -19.72 -22.75 -32.32
N ASN A 150 -20.20 -22.73 -31.08
CA ASN A 150 -21.38 -21.97 -30.64
C ASN A 150 -21.03 -20.64 -29.93
N SER A 151 -19.79 -20.16 -30.07
CA SER A 151 -19.37 -18.87 -29.52
C SER A 151 -20.05 -17.70 -30.23
N THR A 152 -20.28 -16.60 -29.50
CA THR A 152 -20.89 -15.37 -30.04
C THR A 152 -20.15 -14.14 -29.51
N ALA A 153 -20.39 -12.96 -30.10
CA ALA A 153 -19.80 -11.71 -29.59
C ALA A 153 -20.15 -11.42 -28.11
N LEU A 154 -21.35 -11.85 -27.67
CA LEU A 154 -21.80 -11.69 -26.27
C LEU A 154 -21.26 -12.79 -25.34
N ASN A 155 -20.95 -13.96 -25.91
CA ASN A 155 -20.38 -15.09 -25.17
C ASN A 155 -19.14 -15.63 -25.91
N PRO A 156 -18.03 -14.87 -25.90
CA PRO A 156 -16.80 -15.30 -26.56
C PRO A 156 -16.08 -16.38 -25.74
N ILE A 157 -15.29 -17.19 -26.42
CA ILE A 157 -14.35 -18.12 -25.80
C ILE A 157 -13.25 -17.30 -25.10
N LYS A 158 -13.15 -17.45 -23.79
CA LYS A 158 -12.17 -16.72 -22.97
C LYS A 158 -10.88 -17.52 -22.85
N ILE A 159 -9.78 -16.92 -23.30
CA ILE A 159 -8.44 -17.49 -23.21
C ILE A 159 -7.61 -16.60 -22.28
N TYR A 160 -6.93 -17.21 -21.31
CA TYR A 160 -6.03 -16.53 -20.39
C TYR A 160 -4.60 -16.97 -20.67
N THR A 161 -3.67 -16.01 -20.76
CA THR A 161 -2.23 -16.26 -20.90
C THR A 161 -1.46 -15.57 -19.79
N ALA A 162 -0.68 -16.34 -19.02
CA ALA A 162 0.08 -15.84 -17.87
C ALA A 162 1.50 -15.38 -18.22
N TYR A 163 2.05 -15.79 -19.36
CA TYR A 163 3.46 -15.59 -19.70
C TYR A 163 3.69 -14.75 -20.96
N ASN A 164 2.83 -14.89 -21.97
CA ASN A 164 3.01 -14.28 -23.29
C ASN A 164 1.88 -13.27 -23.57
N ASP A 165 2.20 -12.16 -24.24
CA ASP A 165 1.18 -11.19 -24.68
C ASP A 165 0.49 -11.61 -25.98
N MET A 166 0.82 -12.80 -26.48
CA MET A 166 0.27 -13.36 -27.70
C MET A 166 0.00 -14.85 -27.52
N VAL A 167 -1.10 -15.30 -28.12
CA VAL A 167 -1.48 -16.71 -28.24
C VAL A 167 -1.57 -17.05 -29.71
N THR A 168 -0.90 -18.12 -30.13
CA THR A 168 -0.91 -18.57 -31.53
C THR A 168 -1.79 -19.81 -31.68
N LEU A 169 -2.72 -19.74 -32.63
CA LEU A 169 -3.61 -20.83 -33.01
C LEU A 169 -3.24 -21.39 -34.40
N GLU A 170 -3.44 -22.70 -34.57
CA GLU A 170 -3.31 -23.39 -35.85
C GLU A 170 -4.68 -23.96 -36.22
N ALA A 171 -5.18 -23.57 -37.39
CA ALA A 171 -6.27 -24.25 -38.05
C ALA A 171 -5.71 -25.46 -38.82
N PHE A 172 -6.26 -26.63 -38.58
CA PHE A 172 -5.82 -27.88 -39.19
C PHE A 172 -7.01 -28.74 -39.62
N GLY A 173 -6.74 -29.68 -40.52
CA GLY A 173 -7.68 -30.70 -40.96
C GLY A 173 -7.03 -31.63 -41.97
N THR A 174 -7.60 -32.82 -42.14
CA THR A 174 -7.09 -33.84 -43.08
C THR A 174 -7.91 -33.77 -44.37
N TYR A 175 -7.29 -33.34 -45.46
CA TYR A 175 -7.95 -33.13 -46.75
C TYR A 175 -7.18 -33.74 -47.92
N GLY A 176 -7.85 -33.92 -49.05
CA GLY A 176 -7.22 -34.35 -50.30
C GLY A 176 -6.24 -33.31 -50.88
N PRO A 177 -5.37 -33.72 -51.82
CA PRO A 177 -4.40 -32.83 -52.44
C PRO A 177 -5.09 -31.64 -53.15
N GLY A 178 -4.53 -30.43 -52.97
CA GLY A 178 -5.03 -29.19 -53.59
C GLY A 178 -6.10 -28.42 -52.78
N VAL A 179 -6.46 -28.90 -51.59
CA VAL A 179 -7.32 -28.18 -50.63
C VAL A 179 -6.47 -27.27 -49.74
N VAL A 180 -6.94 -26.05 -49.51
CA VAL A 180 -6.32 -25.05 -48.63
C VAL A 180 -7.30 -24.63 -47.52
N ILE A 181 -6.76 -24.42 -46.32
CA ILE A 181 -7.50 -23.82 -45.21
C ILE A 181 -7.38 -22.30 -45.34
N ARG A 182 -8.52 -21.62 -45.25
CA ARG A 182 -8.61 -20.15 -45.24
C ARG A 182 -9.10 -19.68 -43.88
N ALA A 183 -8.54 -18.54 -43.46
CA ALA A 183 -8.89 -17.89 -42.22
C ALA A 183 -8.99 -16.37 -42.44
N GLU A 184 -9.98 -15.74 -41.82
CA GLU A 184 -10.12 -14.29 -41.71
C GLU A 184 -10.19 -13.91 -40.23
N LEU A 185 -9.29 -13.06 -39.76
CA LEU A 185 -9.29 -12.52 -38.40
C LEU A 185 -9.75 -11.07 -38.43
N ASN A 186 -10.86 -10.77 -37.77
CA ASN A 186 -11.51 -9.45 -37.77
C ASN A 186 -11.78 -8.90 -39.19
N GLY A 187 -12.11 -9.80 -40.13
CA GLY A 187 -12.36 -9.46 -41.54
C GLY A 187 -11.09 -9.29 -42.39
N ILE A 188 -9.90 -9.53 -41.83
CA ILE A 188 -8.63 -9.46 -42.54
C ILE A 188 -8.16 -10.90 -42.85
N PRO A 189 -7.85 -11.25 -44.12
CA PRO A 189 -7.32 -12.56 -44.46
C PRO A 189 -6.01 -12.86 -43.71
N VAL A 190 -5.92 -14.03 -43.08
CA VAL A 190 -4.69 -14.51 -42.44
C VAL A 190 -3.82 -15.18 -43.50
N GLN A 191 -2.53 -14.83 -43.52
CA GLN A 191 -1.58 -15.33 -44.53
C GLN A 191 -1.33 -16.84 -44.40
N TYR A 192 -1.17 -17.33 -43.17
CA TYR A 192 -0.93 -18.75 -42.87
C TYR A 192 -1.93 -19.23 -41.83
N ALA A 193 -2.81 -20.16 -42.22
CA ALA A 193 -3.79 -20.74 -41.31
C ALA A 193 -3.15 -21.54 -40.16
N SER A 194 -1.85 -21.84 -40.24
CA SER A 194 -1.05 -22.45 -39.18
C SER A 194 -0.58 -21.47 -38.10
N ASP A 195 -0.73 -20.17 -38.31
CA ASP A 195 -0.14 -19.11 -37.49
C ASP A 195 -1.11 -17.93 -37.30
N ILE A 196 -2.21 -18.19 -36.58
CA ILE A 196 -3.22 -17.18 -36.26
C ILE A 196 -2.87 -16.56 -34.90
N GLU A 197 -2.37 -15.34 -34.94
CA GLU A 197 -1.89 -14.61 -33.75
C GLU A 197 -3.02 -13.80 -33.09
N LEU A 198 -3.26 -14.08 -31.79
CA LEU A 198 -4.19 -13.34 -30.95
C LEU A 198 -3.42 -12.61 -29.84
N THR A 199 -3.30 -11.29 -29.95
CA THR A 199 -2.68 -10.45 -28.91
C THR A 199 -3.61 -10.29 -27.71
N ALA A 200 -3.09 -10.44 -26.51
CA ALA A 200 -3.81 -10.37 -25.25
C ALA A 200 -3.68 -8.96 -24.61
N ASN A 201 -4.69 -8.55 -23.84
CA ASN A 201 -4.60 -7.36 -22.98
C ASN A 201 -5.34 -7.58 -21.66
N GLU A 202 -5.20 -6.65 -20.70
CA GLU A 202 -5.75 -6.85 -19.34
C GLU A 202 -7.29 -6.93 -19.32
N SER A 203 -7.95 -6.19 -20.23
CA SER A 203 -9.42 -6.13 -20.33
C SER A 203 -10.03 -7.24 -21.20
N GLY A 204 -9.18 -8.03 -21.85
CA GLY A 204 -9.54 -9.03 -22.85
C GLY A 204 -9.73 -8.43 -24.24
N ALA A 205 -8.83 -8.77 -25.16
CA ALA A 205 -8.91 -8.38 -26.56
C ALA A 205 -9.94 -9.24 -27.32
N ASP A 206 -10.88 -8.60 -28.01
CA ASP A 206 -11.95 -9.27 -28.74
C ASP A 206 -11.53 -9.61 -30.17
N TYR A 207 -11.86 -10.82 -30.61
CA TYR A 207 -11.56 -11.32 -31.95
C TYR A 207 -12.75 -12.07 -32.56
N LYS A 208 -12.96 -11.87 -33.86
CA LYS A 208 -13.84 -12.67 -34.72
C LYS A 208 -12.96 -13.44 -35.71
N LEU A 209 -12.90 -14.76 -35.59
CA LEU A 209 -12.16 -15.63 -36.49
C LEU A 209 -13.14 -16.41 -37.37
N GLU A 210 -13.00 -16.32 -38.69
CA GLU A 210 -13.81 -17.06 -39.67
C GLU A 210 -12.93 -18.07 -40.41
N LEU A 211 -13.35 -19.34 -40.45
CA LEU A 211 -12.57 -20.46 -40.95
C LEU A 211 -13.35 -21.32 -41.94
N TRP A 212 -12.71 -21.70 -43.05
CA TRP A 212 -13.26 -22.63 -44.03
C TRP A 212 -12.17 -23.34 -44.83
N ALA A 213 -12.51 -24.46 -45.45
CA ALA A 213 -11.65 -25.15 -46.42
C ALA A 213 -12.19 -24.97 -47.85
N GLU A 214 -11.31 -24.78 -48.82
CA GLU A 214 -11.64 -24.63 -50.24
C GLU A 214 -10.54 -25.21 -51.15
N GLY A 215 -10.82 -25.36 -52.44
CA GLY A 215 -9.85 -25.86 -53.43
C GLY A 215 -10.06 -27.32 -53.82
N GLY A 216 -9.11 -27.89 -54.56
CA GLY A 216 -9.13 -29.31 -54.98
C GLY A 216 -10.29 -29.73 -55.89
N GLY A 217 -11.05 -28.79 -56.46
CA GLY A 217 -12.25 -29.08 -57.25
C GLY A 217 -13.52 -29.38 -56.45
N PHE A 218 -13.51 -29.10 -55.13
CA PHE A 218 -14.65 -29.31 -54.23
C PHE A 218 -15.39 -28.00 -53.92
N THR A 219 -16.68 -28.11 -53.59
CA THR A 219 -17.44 -27.00 -53.02
C THR A 219 -16.83 -26.60 -51.67
N PRO A 220 -16.59 -25.29 -51.42
CA PRO A 220 -16.07 -24.83 -50.14
C PRO A 220 -16.92 -25.31 -48.95
N SER A 221 -16.27 -25.61 -47.82
CA SER A 221 -17.00 -25.85 -46.58
C SER A 221 -17.76 -24.59 -46.17
N LYS A 222 -18.90 -24.71 -45.47
CA LYS A 222 -19.52 -23.55 -44.82
C LYS A 222 -18.52 -22.85 -43.86
N LYS A 223 -18.52 -21.52 -43.82
CA LYS A 223 -17.68 -20.76 -42.86
C LYS A 223 -18.13 -21.05 -41.43
N ILE A 224 -17.19 -21.39 -40.55
CA ILE A 224 -17.40 -21.37 -39.10
C ILE A 224 -16.88 -20.04 -38.56
N THR A 225 -17.63 -19.41 -37.67
CA THR A 225 -17.22 -18.19 -36.96
C THR A 225 -16.97 -18.51 -35.49
N TYR A 226 -15.81 -18.11 -35.00
CA TYR A 226 -15.43 -18.14 -33.59
C TYR A 226 -15.29 -16.72 -33.06
N TYR A 227 -15.76 -16.51 -31.84
CA TYR A 227 -15.52 -15.29 -31.09
C TYR A 227 -14.60 -15.59 -29.92
N TYR A 228 -13.42 -14.98 -29.89
CA TYR A 228 -12.45 -15.12 -28.81
C TYR A 228 -12.31 -13.82 -28.02
N LYS A 229 -12.01 -13.96 -26.73
CA LYS A 229 -11.57 -12.86 -25.87
C LYS A 229 -10.31 -13.27 -25.12
N VAL A 230 -9.18 -12.61 -25.39
CA VAL A 230 -7.87 -13.06 -24.91
C VAL A 230 -7.31 -12.10 -23.86
N PHE A 231 -7.07 -12.63 -22.66
CA PHE A 231 -6.62 -11.89 -21.47
C PHE A 231 -5.16 -12.21 -21.14
N ASN A 232 -4.39 -11.18 -20.74
CA ASN A 232 -3.06 -11.38 -20.14
C ASN A 232 -3.08 -11.32 -18.60
N THR A 233 -4.27 -11.51 -18.02
CA THR A 233 -4.56 -11.57 -16.58
C THR A 233 -4.55 -13.01 -16.09
N ILE A 234 -4.05 -13.26 -14.88
CA ILE A 234 -4.20 -14.55 -14.20
C ILE A 234 -5.54 -14.57 -13.47
N LYS A 235 -6.52 -15.29 -14.03
CA LYS A 235 -7.84 -15.47 -13.44
C LYS A 235 -7.83 -16.66 -12.49
N ALA A 236 -8.39 -16.49 -11.31
CA ALA A 236 -8.78 -17.59 -10.45
C ALA A 236 -9.93 -18.36 -11.11
N THR A 237 -9.72 -19.65 -11.38
CA THR A 237 -10.65 -20.49 -12.15
C THR A 237 -10.96 -21.80 -11.43
N ASN A 238 -11.54 -22.76 -12.16
CA ASN A 238 -11.81 -24.13 -11.72
C ASN A 238 -10.64 -24.70 -10.89
N PRO A 239 -10.90 -25.35 -9.74
CA PRO A 239 -9.87 -25.95 -8.87
C PRO A 239 -8.93 -26.95 -9.58
N ASN A 240 -9.33 -27.50 -10.72
CA ASN A 240 -8.51 -28.41 -11.52
C ASN A 240 -7.38 -27.72 -12.31
N ILE A 241 -7.41 -26.39 -12.44
CA ILE A 241 -6.31 -25.64 -13.05
C ILE A 241 -5.32 -25.25 -11.94
N PRO A 242 -4.03 -25.58 -12.06
CA PRO A 242 -3.03 -25.29 -11.03
C PRO A 242 -2.59 -23.81 -11.06
N VAL A 243 -3.53 -22.88 -10.85
CA VAL A 243 -3.31 -21.43 -10.98
C VAL A 243 -2.23 -20.93 -10.02
N TRP A 244 -2.04 -21.56 -8.85
CA TRP A 244 -0.91 -21.26 -7.97
C TRP A 244 0.43 -21.60 -8.64
N GLY A 245 0.51 -22.79 -9.25
CA GLY A 245 1.68 -23.21 -10.04
C GLY A 245 1.94 -22.30 -11.24
N ILE A 246 0.88 -21.84 -11.91
CA ILE A 246 0.96 -20.87 -13.00
C ILE A 246 1.56 -19.54 -12.49
N LEU A 247 1.07 -19.01 -11.37
CA LEU A 247 1.58 -17.79 -10.76
C LEU A 247 3.05 -17.91 -10.33
N LYS A 248 3.45 -19.04 -9.73
CA LYS A 248 4.86 -19.31 -9.35
C LYS A 248 5.82 -19.16 -10.54
N LYS A 249 5.39 -19.59 -11.72
CA LYS A 249 6.19 -19.44 -12.94
C LYS A 249 6.06 -18.06 -13.56
N ALA A 250 4.88 -17.43 -13.47
CA ALA A 250 4.61 -16.10 -14.02
C ALA A 250 5.53 -15.03 -13.41
N VAL A 251 5.70 -15.04 -12.08
CA VAL A 251 6.59 -14.10 -11.37
C VAL A 251 8.06 -14.20 -11.81
N ASN A 252 8.43 -15.30 -12.47
CA ASN A 252 9.77 -15.50 -13.01
C ASN A 252 9.87 -15.26 -14.52
N LYS A 253 8.75 -15.06 -15.22
CA LYS A 253 8.70 -14.76 -16.67
C LYS A 253 8.23 -13.34 -17.01
N ARG A 254 7.58 -12.65 -16.09
CA ARG A 254 7.03 -11.30 -16.29
C ARG A 254 7.41 -10.33 -15.18
N ASP A 255 7.43 -9.06 -15.53
CA ASP A 255 7.64 -7.94 -14.60
C ASP A 255 6.32 -7.29 -14.15
N SER A 256 5.22 -7.51 -14.90
CA SER A 256 3.87 -7.05 -14.53
C SER A 256 2.88 -8.19 -14.64
N ILE A 257 2.09 -8.38 -13.58
CA ILE A 257 1.11 -9.45 -13.44
C ILE A 257 -0.18 -8.86 -12.85
N THR A 258 -1.29 -9.10 -13.53
CA THR A 258 -2.62 -8.76 -13.03
C THR A 258 -3.34 -10.04 -12.60
N ILE A 259 -3.94 -10.02 -11.41
CA ILE A 259 -4.68 -11.15 -10.83
C ILE A 259 -6.16 -10.78 -10.71
N ASP A 260 -7.04 -11.70 -11.07
CA ASP A 260 -8.49 -11.56 -10.90
C ASP A 260 -9.06 -12.75 -10.11
N GLY A 261 -9.61 -12.48 -8.93
CA GLY A 261 -10.17 -13.48 -8.01
C GLY A 261 -9.16 -14.10 -7.05
N THR A 262 -9.55 -15.18 -6.37
CA THR A 262 -8.71 -15.82 -5.33
C THR A 262 -7.89 -16.97 -5.89
N ILE A 263 -6.57 -16.78 -6.00
CA ILE A 263 -5.62 -17.86 -6.29
C ILE A 263 -5.33 -18.60 -5.00
N LYS A 264 -5.76 -19.86 -4.92
CA LYS A 264 -5.68 -20.68 -3.72
C LYS A 264 -4.69 -21.84 -3.87
N ALA A 265 -3.77 -22.02 -2.92
CA ALA A 265 -2.90 -23.19 -2.85
C ALA A 265 -3.70 -24.45 -2.48
N SER A 266 -3.29 -25.62 -2.97
CA SER A 266 -3.95 -26.91 -2.72
C SER A 266 -2.93 -28.05 -2.62
N ASP A 267 -3.34 -29.20 -2.08
CA ASP A 267 -2.49 -30.40 -2.02
C ASP A 267 -2.38 -31.16 -3.36
N SER A 268 -2.96 -30.62 -4.45
CA SER A 268 -2.88 -31.22 -5.78
C SER A 268 -1.42 -31.47 -6.19
N PRO A 269 -1.11 -32.61 -6.83
CA PRO A 269 0.25 -32.97 -7.24
C PRO A 269 0.90 -31.99 -8.24
N ASP A 270 0.10 -31.15 -8.90
CA ASP A 270 0.52 -30.27 -10.00
C ASP A 270 1.20 -28.97 -9.53
N ASN A 271 2.14 -29.05 -8.57
CA ASN A 271 2.88 -27.89 -8.07
C ASN A 271 1.98 -26.72 -7.61
N ASN A 272 0.73 -27.03 -7.23
CA ASN A 272 -0.28 -26.06 -6.82
C ASN A 272 -0.11 -25.66 -5.33
N LYS A 273 1.11 -25.80 -4.81
CA LYS A 273 1.57 -25.46 -3.45
C LYS A 273 3.05 -25.08 -3.44
N GLY A 274 3.54 -24.68 -2.26
CA GLY A 274 4.92 -24.25 -2.05
C GLY A 274 5.13 -22.77 -2.40
N GLU A 275 6.25 -22.23 -1.97
CA GLU A 275 6.50 -20.78 -2.00
C GLU A 275 6.59 -20.22 -3.43
N ILE A 276 6.08 -19.01 -3.62
CA ILE A 276 6.32 -18.21 -4.82
C ILE A 276 7.69 -17.54 -4.64
N ILE A 277 8.72 -18.20 -5.17
CA ILE A 277 10.10 -17.73 -5.12
C ILE A 277 10.33 -16.74 -6.26
N ILE A 278 10.70 -15.52 -5.92
CA ILE A 278 11.10 -14.51 -6.90
C ILE A 278 12.62 -14.60 -7.03
N GLN A 279 13.11 -14.91 -8.23
CA GLN A 279 14.54 -15.05 -8.48
C GLN A 279 15.08 -13.84 -9.27
N SER A 280 16.25 -13.35 -8.85
CA SER A 280 17.05 -12.42 -9.65
C SER A 280 18.03 -13.22 -10.50
N GLY A 281 18.23 -12.77 -11.74
CA GLY A 281 19.42 -13.12 -12.50
C GLY A 281 20.62 -12.29 -12.04
N SER A 282 21.55 -12.03 -12.96
CA SER A 282 22.68 -11.13 -12.70
C SER A 282 22.29 -9.64 -12.56
N ALA A 283 21.13 -9.24 -13.09
CA ALA A 283 20.63 -7.86 -13.08
C ALA A 283 19.55 -7.62 -12.00
N SER A 284 19.33 -6.34 -11.66
CA SER A 284 18.19 -5.91 -10.85
C SER A 284 16.87 -6.23 -11.56
N ARG A 285 15.87 -6.66 -10.79
CA ARG A 285 14.57 -7.06 -11.32
C ARG A 285 13.44 -6.55 -10.44
N THR A 286 12.39 -6.08 -11.09
CA THR A 286 11.15 -5.63 -10.45
C THR A 286 10.00 -6.50 -10.89
N VAL A 287 9.27 -7.08 -9.94
CA VAL A 287 8.01 -7.80 -10.21
C VAL A 287 6.88 -7.01 -9.60
N SER A 288 5.89 -6.66 -10.40
CA SER A 288 4.71 -5.91 -10.00
C SER A 288 3.47 -6.78 -10.13
N ILE A 289 2.75 -6.94 -9.03
CA ILE A 289 1.51 -7.73 -8.98
C ILE A 289 0.37 -6.82 -8.55
N LYS A 290 -0.67 -6.75 -9.37
CA LYS A 290 -1.88 -5.96 -9.13
C LYS A 290 -3.10 -6.86 -9.04
N GLY A 291 -3.93 -6.68 -8.02
CA GLY A 291 -5.24 -7.33 -7.94
C GLY A 291 -6.35 -6.50 -8.58
N ILE A 292 -7.25 -7.16 -9.31
CA ILE A 292 -8.56 -6.62 -9.67
C ILE A 292 -9.49 -6.82 -8.49
N ASN A 293 -10.17 -5.75 -8.04
CA ASN A 293 -11.10 -5.78 -6.92
C ASN A 293 -10.52 -6.44 -5.65
N ASN A 294 -9.25 -6.14 -5.35
CA ASN A 294 -8.53 -6.73 -4.22
C ASN A 294 -8.46 -8.26 -4.25
N ALA A 295 -8.17 -8.81 -5.43
CA ALA A 295 -7.89 -10.22 -5.64
C ALA A 295 -6.97 -10.80 -4.57
N ALA A 296 -7.11 -12.09 -4.27
CA ALA A 296 -6.44 -12.72 -3.14
C ALA A 296 -5.45 -13.79 -3.58
N ILE A 297 -4.31 -13.84 -2.89
CA ILE A 297 -3.36 -14.95 -2.92
C ILE A 297 -3.49 -15.65 -1.56
N ASP A 298 -4.19 -16.79 -1.57
CA ASP A 298 -4.54 -17.57 -0.39
C ASP A 298 -3.67 -18.83 -0.34
N ALA A 299 -2.70 -18.87 0.58
CA ALA A 299 -1.81 -20.02 0.73
C ALA A 299 -2.46 -21.20 1.48
N ASP A 300 -3.72 -21.08 1.92
CA ASP A 300 -4.49 -22.15 2.59
C ASP A 300 -3.73 -22.83 3.76
N ARG A 301 -2.86 -22.08 4.44
CA ARG A 301 -1.99 -22.54 5.53
C ARG A 301 -0.99 -23.63 5.12
N LYS A 302 -0.72 -23.78 3.81
CA LYS A 302 0.17 -24.83 3.25
C LYS A 302 1.63 -24.39 3.13
N ASN A 303 1.87 -23.10 2.91
CA ASN A 303 3.20 -22.56 2.66
C ASN A 303 3.28 -21.04 2.93
N ARG A 304 4.49 -20.50 2.91
CA ARG A 304 4.74 -19.07 2.71
C ARG A 304 4.19 -18.62 1.37
N ILE A 305 3.69 -17.39 1.24
CA ILE A 305 3.27 -16.87 -0.07
C ILE A 305 4.51 -16.52 -0.90
N PHE A 306 5.29 -15.51 -0.50
CA PHE A 306 6.45 -15.01 -1.24
C PHE A 306 7.77 -15.21 -0.50
N TYR A 307 8.81 -15.60 -1.24
CA TYR A 307 10.19 -15.62 -0.76
C TYR A 307 11.10 -14.80 -1.68
N MET A 308 11.89 -13.91 -1.08
CA MET A 308 12.88 -13.06 -1.76
C MET A 308 14.21 -13.15 -1.02
N SER A 309 15.31 -13.43 -1.72
CA SER A 309 16.63 -13.64 -1.08
C SER A 309 17.72 -12.64 -1.52
N SER A 310 17.41 -11.70 -2.41
CA SER A 310 18.42 -10.85 -3.05
C SER A 310 18.05 -9.37 -2.99
N TRP A 311 19.01 -8.52 -2.63
CA TRP A 311 18.87 -7.05 -2.62
C TRP A 311 18.56 -6.45 -4.00
N ARG A 312 18.78 -7.21 -5.07
CA ARG A 312 18.50 -6.84 -6.46
C ARG A 312 17.03 -6.99 -6.86
N LEU A 313 16.20 -7.55 -5.98
CA LEU A 313 14.78 -7.79 -6.22
C LEU A 313 13.92 -6.69 -5.62
N THR A 314 13.00 -6.17 -6.42
CA THR A 314 11.90 -5.31 -5.96
C THR A 314 10.58 -6.03 -6.18
N LEU A 315 9.73 -6.10 -5.15
CA LEU A 315 8.37 -6.59 -5.26
C LEU A 315 7.39 -5.44 -5.06
N ASN A 316 6.60 -5.13 -6.08
CA ASN A 316 5.49 -4.18 -5.99
C ASN A 316 4.17 -4.94 -5.90
N LEU A 317 3.37 -4.63 -4.89
CA LEU A 317 2.05 -5.21 -4.65
C LEU A 317 1.04 -4.08 -4.62
N LYS A 318 0.00 -4.16 -5.44
CA LYS A 318 -1.05 -3.15 -5.51
C LYS A 318 -2.44 -3.78 -5.46
N ASP A 319 -3.29 -3.26 -4.57
CA ASP A 319 -4.69 -3.67 -4.45
C ASP A 319 -4.84 -5.20 -4.44
N ILE A 320 -4.06 -5.88 -3.59
CA ILE A 320 -4.02 -7.35 -3.51
C ILE A 320 -4.10 -7.80 -2.04
N THR A 321 -4.77 -8.93 -1.80
CA THR A 321 -4.84 -9.57 -0.49
C THR A 321 -3.87 -10.73 -0.38
N LEU A 322 -3.03 -10.74 0.65
CA LEU A 322 -2.14 -11.85 1.02
C LEU A 322 -2.65 -12.54 2.27
N THR A 323 -3.11 -13.79 2.15
CA THR A 323 -3.78 -14.47 3.27
C THR A 323 -3.40 -15.92 3.47
N ASN A 324 -3.58 -16.37 4.72
CA ASN A 324 -3.37 -17.75 5.18
C ASN A 324 -1.99 -18.33 4.85
N GLY A 325 -0.97 -17.49 4.70
CA GLY A 325 0.42 -17.92 4.62
C GLY A 325 0.86 -18.60 5.91
N LYS A 326 1.61 -19.71 5.81
CA LYS A 326 2.16 -20.43 6.97
C LYS A 326 3.61 -20.86 6.74
N ALA A 327 4.52 -20.39 7.60
CA ALA A 327 5.95 -20.69 7.51
C ALA A 327 6.65 -20.62 8.88
N ASP A 328 7.97 -20.84 8.90
CA ASP A 328 8.80 -20.55 10.08
C ASP A 328 8.97 -19.04 10.31
N ARG A 329 9.26 -18.32 9.23
CA ARG A 329 9.45 -16.87 9.18
C ARG A 329 8.57 -16.26 8.11
N GLY A 330 7.90 -15.14 8.37
CA GLY A 330 7.16 -14.44 7.32
C GLY A 330 6.06 -15.31 6.73
N GLY A 331 4.90 -15.42 7.38
CA GLY A 331 3.81 -16.27 6.87
C GLY A 331 3.38 -15.86 5.47
N ALA A 332 3.21 -14.56 5.22
CA ALA A 332 3.01 -14.06 3.86
C ALA A 332 4.34 -13.91 3.12
N ILE A 333 5.26 -13.10 3.65
CA ILE A 333 6.50 -12.74 2.95
C ILE A 333 7.72 -12.92 3.85
N ASN A 334 8.72 -13.63 3.36
CA ASN A 334 10.07 -13.60 3.91
C ASN A 334 11.00 -12.94 2.91
N CYS A 335 11.47 -11.76 3.28
CA CYS A 335 12.36 -10.92 2.49
C CYS A 335 13.72 -10.89 3.17
N GLY A 336 14.66 -11.64 2.60
CA GLY A 336 16.03 -11.71 3.05
C GLY A 336 16.81 -10.43 2.75
N GLN A 337 16.48 -9.72 1.67
CA GLN A 337 17.04 -8.44 1.20
C GLN A 337 16.13 -7.83 0.10
N GLY A 338 16.20 -6.51 -0.10
CA GLY A 338 15.50 -5.80 -1.20
C GLY A 338 14.21 -5.07 -0.77
N PRO A 339 13.65 -4.20 -1.64
CA PRO A 339 12.42 -3.48 -1.34
C PRO A 339 11.13 -4.29 -1.63
N ILE A 340 10.15 -4.14 -0.73
CA ILE A 340 8.75 -4.52 -0.93
C ILE A 340 7.90 -3.26 -0.84
N ASN A 341 7.10 -3.01 -1.88
CA ASN A 341 6.25 -1.84 -1.98
C ASN A 341 4.78 -2.27 -2.00
N PHE A 342 4.04 -1.95 -0.95
CA PHE A 342 2.59 -2.09 -0.90
C PHE A 342 1.94 -0.77 -1.27
N LYS A 343 1.05 -0.80 -2.26
CA LYS A 343 0.34 0.38 -2.77
C LYS A 343 -1.17 0.15 -2.80
N GLY A 344 -1.94 1.20 -2.56
CA GLY A 344 -3.40 1.13 -2.57
C GLY A 344 -3.94 0.26 -1.43
N GLY A 345 -5.07 -0.40 -1.67
CA GLY A 345 -5.83 -1.13 -0.66
C GLY A 345 -5.31 -2.53 -0.33
N CYS A 346 -3.99 -2.75 -0.32
CA CYS A 346 -3.42 -4.06 -0.01
C CYS A 346 -3.83 -4.54 1.40
N ILE A 347 -4.18 -5.82 1.50
CA ILE A 347 -4.56 -6.45 2.78
C ILE A 347 -3.60 -7.60 3.07
N ILE A 348 -3.02 -7.64 4.27
CA ILE A 348 -2.15 -8.73 4.71
C ILE A 348 -2.75 -9.34 5.97
N SER A 349 -3.35 -10.52 5.85
CA SER A 349 -4.15 -11.07 6.95
C SER A 349 -4.11 -12.56 7.15
N ASN A 350 -4.38 -13.02 8.38
CA ASN A 350 -4.50 -14.43 8.73
C ASN A 350 -3.22 -15.27 8.45
N ASN A 351 -2.06 -14.61 8.37
CA ASN A 351 -0.78 -15.28 8.13
C ASN A 351 -0.15 -15.71 9.45
N THR A 352 0.51 -16.85 9.46
CA THR A 352 1.11 -17.45 10.66
C THR A 352 2.58 -17.76 10.42
N ALA A 353 3.46 -17.30 11.32
CA ALA A 353 4.85 -17.72 11.38
C ALA A 353 5.12 -18.42 12.72
N THR A 354 5.78 -19.59 12.70
CA THR A 354 6.07 -20.34 13.93
C THR A 354 7.24 -19.78 14.74
N VAL A 355 8.08 -18.92 14.15
CA VAL A 355 9.23 -18.28 14.81
C VAL A 355 9.07 -16.76 14.88
N GLU A 356 8.98 -16.09 13.72
CA GLU A 356 9.06 -14.63 13.65
C GLU A 356 8.38 -14.03 12.41
N GLY A 357 7.75 -12.87 12.56
CA GLY A 357 7.12 -12.11 11.47
C GLY A 357 5.89 -12.82 10.92
N GLY A 358 4.76 -12.79 11.62
CA GLY A 358 3.57 -13.55 11.23
C GLY A 358 3.08 -13.21 9.82
N ALA A 359 3.05 -11.92 9.48
CA ALA A 359 2.85 -11.48 8.10
C ALA A 359 4.19 -11.39 7.34
N ILE A 360 5.09 -10.51 7.78
CA ILE A 360 6.32 -10.19 7.06
C ILE A 360 7.53 -10.42 7.97
N HIS A 361 8.51 -11.15 7.46
CA HIS A 361 9.86 -11.19 8.01
C HIS A 361 10.79 -10.44 7.05
N GLY A 362 11.40 -9.35 7.53
CA GLY A 362 12.36 -8.54 6.79
C GLY A 362 13.75 -8.60 7.42
N ARG A 363 14.76 -9.01 6.65
CA ARG A 363 16.17 -8.89 7.01
C ARG A 363 16.81 -7.90 6.06
N SER A 364 17.43 -6.83 6.58
CA SER A 364 18.06 -5.78 5.75
C SER A 364 17.23 -5.39 4.52
N SER A 365 15.92 -5.31 4.70
CA SER A 365 14.93 -5.07 3.63
C SER A 365 14.30 -3.70 3.79
N THR A 366 13.72 -3.18 2.72
CA THR A 366 12.93 -1.94 2.78
C THR A 366 11.48 -2.28 2.55
N ILE A 367 10.60 -2.00 3.51
CA ILE A 367 9.17 -2.23 3.40
C ILE A 367 8.50 -0.86 3.30
N ASN A 368 7.73 -0.64 2.25
CA ASN A 368 7.00 0.60 2.03
C ASN A 368 5.50 0.32 2.03
N PHE A 369 4.74 1.02 2.87
CA PHE A 369 3.28 1.05 2.82
C PHE A 369 2.82 2.40 2.29
N GLU A 370 1.92 2.37 1.30
CA GLU A 370 1.36 3.54 0.62
C GLU A 370 -0.12 3.27 0.27
N GLY A 371 -1.00 4.26 0.43
CA GLY A 371 -2.35 4.20 -0.12
C GLY A 371 -3.43 3.40 0.65
N GLY A 372 -3.36 3.30 1.98
CA GLY A 372 -4.46 2.74 2.79
C GLY A 372 -4.36 1.23 3.08
N CYS A 373 -3.14 0.71 3.15
CA CYS A 373 -2.89 -0.71 3.41
C CYS A 373 -3.41 -1.16 4.79
N LYS A 374 -3.84 -2.42 4.88
CA LYS A 374 -4.32 -3.04 6.13
C LYS A 374 -3.52 -4.29 6.50
N ILE A 375 -3.13 -4.39 7.77
CA ILE A 375 -2.52 -5.59 8.36
C ILE A 375 -3.36 -6.06 9.54
N SER A 376 -3.79 -7.33 9.53
CA SER A 376 -4.68 -7.82 10.59
C SER A 376 -4.67 -9.35 10.74
N ASN A 377 -4.95 -9.84 11.94
CA ASN A 377 -5.12 -11.26 12.28
C ASN A 377 -3.90 -12.14 11.96
N ASN A 378 -2.70 -11.57 11.90
CA ASN A 378 -1.49 -12.37 11.75
C ASN A 378 -1.06 -12.94 13.10
N THR A 379 -0.23 -13.99 13.11
CA THR A 379 0.23 -14.61 14.36
C THR A 379 1.70 -15.04 14.27
N SER A 380 2.46 -14.72 15.33
CA SER A 380 3.83 -15.20 15.52
C SER A 380 4.27 -14.98 16.98
N PRO A 381 5.20 -15.80 17.53
CA PRO A 381 5.80 -15.54 18.83
C PRO A 381 6.57 -14.21 18.92
N LYS A 382 7.16 -13.75 17.81
CA LYS A 382 7.91 -12.48 17.73
C LYS A 382 7.51 -11.70 16.48
N GLY A 383 6.95 -10.50 16.66
CA GLY A 383 6.48 -9.70 15.53
C GLY A 383 5.27 -10.36 14.88
N LYS A 384 4.13 -10.29 15.58
CA LYS A 384 2.84 -10.81 15.11
C LYS A 384 2.60 -10.43 13.65
N ASP A 385 2.89 -9.19 13.30
CA ASP A 385 2.72 -8.67 11.95
C ASP A 385 4.05 -8.60 11.23
N ILE A 386 4.97 -7.78 11.74
CA ILE A 386 6.23 -7.52 11.05
C ILE A 386 7.38 -7.82 12.01
N TYR A 387 8.37 -8.54 11.51
CA TYR A 387 9.66 -8.71 12.16
C TYR A 387 10.75 -8.08 11.30
N LEU A 388 11.46 -7.11 11.87
CA LEU A 388 12.54 -6.37 11.24
C LEU A 388 13.86 -6.75 11.90
N TYR A 389 14.78 -7.29 11.12
CA TYR A 389 16.12 -7.66 11.55
C TYR A 389 17.16 -6.83 10.81
N ASP A 390 18.25 -6.52 11.52
CA ASP A 390 19.42 -5.84 10.94
C ASP A 390 19.03 -4.44 10.42
N ASN A 391 19.59 -3.96 9.30
CA ASN A 391 19.35 -2.62 8.74
C ASN A 391 18.03 -2.48 7.97
N SER A 392 16.96 -3.13 8.42
CA SER A 392 15.67 -3.02 7.75
C SER A 392 15.04 -1.63 7.93
N LYS A 393 14.28 -1.18 6.93
CA LYS A 393 13.61 0.12 6.92
C LYS A 393 12.12 -0.08 6.70
N LEU A 394 11.29 0.55 7.52
CA LEU A 394 9.84 0.57 7.35
C LEU A 394 9.38 2.00 7.06
N TYR A 395 8.89 2.23 5.85
CA TYR A 395 8.28 3.50 5.46
C TYR A 395 6.76 3.39 5.56
N ILE A 396 6.17 4.34 6.28
CA ILE A 396 4.72 4.52 6.34
C ILE A 396 4.39 5.81 5.59
N LYS A 397 3.71 5.65 4.45
CA LYS A 397 3.24 6.73 3.58
C LYS A 397 1.72 6.72 3.63
N ASP A 398 1.14 7.88 3.92
CA ASP A 398 -0.30 8.10 4.06
C ASP A 398 -0.98 7.36 5.24
N ARG A 399 -1.77 6.31 4.94
CA ARG A 399 -2.67 5.67 5.88
C ARG A 399 -2.36 4.19 5.95
N MET A 400 -2.19 3.68 7.17
CA MET A 400 -1.98 2.28 7.46
C MET A 400 -2.92 1.87 8.59
N THR A 401 -3.74 0.85 8.36
CA THR A 401 -4.58 0.27 9.40
C THR A 401 -3.96 -1.00 9.94
N VAL A 402 -3.72 -1.04 11.24
CA VAL A 402 -3.29 -2.22 11.97
C VAL A 402 -4.38 -2.67 12.94
N ASP A 403 -4.48 -3.98 13.17
CA ASP A 403 -5.46 -4.53 14.11
C ASP A 403 -5.09 -4.23 15.57
N SER A 404 -6.07 -4.42 16.47
CA SER A 404 -5.80 -4.36 17.89
C SER A 404 -4.85 -5.49 18.29
N GLY A 405 -3.82 -5.15 19.08
CA GLY A 405 -2.77 -6.10 19.44
C GLY A 405 -1.82 -6.44 18.28
N ASN A 406 -1.69 -5.55 17.29
CA ASN A 406 -0.62 -5.63 16.31
C ASN A 406 0.75 -5.66 17.01
N GLN A 407 1.79 -6.15 16.35
CA GLN A 407 3.15 -6.05 16.86
C GLN A 407 4.18 -6.01 15.74
N ILE A 408 4.97 -4.94 15.73
CA ILE A 408 6.19 -4.84 14.95
C ILE A 408 7.37 -5.10 15.87
N TYR A 409 8.18 -6.11 15.54
CA TYR A 409 9.32 -6.51 16.33
C TYR A 409 10.62 -6.09 15.66
N ILE A 410 11.52 -5.46 16.40
CA ILE A 410 12.86 -5.08 15.95
C ILE A 410 13.88 -5.94 16.65
N LYS A 411 14.73 -6.60 15.87
CA LYS A 411 15.94 -7.25 16.37
C LYS A 411 17.17 -6.53 15.79
N PRO A 412 17.92 -5.75 16.59
CA PRO A 412 19.19 -5.21 16.14
C PRO A 412 20.21 -6.35 15.90
N SER A 413 21.14 -6.15 14.97
CA SER A 413 22.30 -7.03 14.80
C SER A 413 23.56 -6.45 15.45
N SER A 414 23.61 -5.14 15.63
CA SER A 414 24.59 -4.39 16.43
C SER A 414 24.09 -2.97 16.73
N THR A 415 24.88 -2.18 17.47
CA THR A 415 24.64 -0.76 17.80
C THR A 415 24.44 0.16 16.59
N ASP A 416 25.02 -0.19 15.43
CA ASP A 416 24.99 0.60 14.21
C ASP A 416 24.22 -0.08 13.08
N SER A 417 23.69 -1.28 13.36
CA SER A 417 22.99 -2.10 12.39
C SER A 417 21.65 -2.56 12.97
N TYR A 418 20.65 -1.69 12.82
CA TYR A 418 19.33 -1.86 13.43
C TYR A 418 18.24 -1.21 12.58
N SER A 419 17.00 -1.62 12.80
CA SER A 419 15.88 -1.23 11.96
C SER A 419 15.27 0.11 12.38
N LYS A 420 14.82 0.89 11.40
CA LYS A 420 14.22 2.22 11.60
C LYS A 420 12.88 2.36 10.90
N PHE A 421 12.06 3.25 11.44
CA PHE A 421 10.80 3.69 10.86
C PHE A 421 10.96 5.06 10.21
N TYR A 422 10.28 5.26 9.09
CA TYR A 422 10.30 6.51 8.36
C TYR A 422 8.87 6.97 8.10
N ILE A 423 8.57 8.20 8.50
CA ILE A 423 7.28 8.86 8.27
C ILE A 423 7.47 9.90 7.17
N THR A 424 6.60 9.89 6.17
CA THR A 424 6.75 10.74 4.96
C THR A 424 5.70 11.84 4.83
N GLY A 425 4.78 11.93 5.79
CA GLY A 425 3.68 12.90 5.81
C GLY A 425 2.79 12.70 7.02
N GLU A 426 1.71 13.47 7.16
CA GLU A 426 0.70 13.23 8.20
C GLU A 426 0.08 11.85 8.03
N GLN A 427 0.09 11.08 9.13
CA GLN A 427 -0.42 9.72 9.15
C GLN A 427 -1.80 9.65 9.80
N ASP A 428 -2.77 9.04 9.13
CA ASP A 428 -4.08 8.68 9.70
C ASP A 428 -4.00 7.26 10.28
N ILE A 429 -3.25 7.12 11.38
CA ILE A 429 -3.12 5.87 12.13
C ILE A 429 -4.16 5.93 13.26
N THR A 430 -5.21 5.13 13.14
CA THR A 430 -6.35 5.15 14.08
C THR A 430 -6.12 4.31 15.35
N ASN A 431 -5.21 3.33 15.29
CA ASN A 431 -4.79 2.52 16.43
C ASN A 431 -3.27 2.62 16.58
N PRO A 432 -2.73 2.84 17.80
CA PRO A 432 -1.29 2.90 18.00
C PRO A 432 -0.57 1.65 17.45
N ILE A 433 0.54 1.87 16.76
CA ILE A 433 1.39 0.79 16.26
C ILE A 433 2.27 0.31 17.42
N ASN A 434 2.05 -0.91 17.89
CA ASN A 434 2.89 -1.49 18.93
C ASN A 434 4.26 -1.90 18.37
N ILE A 435 5.31 -1.37 18.99
CA ILE A 435 6.71 -1.71 18.73
C ILE A 435 7.25 -2.54 19.90
N LYS A 436 7.97 -3.60 19.58
CA LYS A 436 8.76 -4.39 20.54
C LYS A 436 10.18 -4.55 20.03
N ILE A 437 11.16 -4.21 20.85
CA ILE A 437 12.58 -4.37 20.55
C ILE A 437 13.10 -5.59 21.32
N ASP A 438 14.00 -6.37 20.72
CA ASP A 438 14.62 -7.52 21.37
C ASP A 438 15.36 -7.10 22.66
N ALA A 439 15.10 -7.83 23.75
CA ALA A 439 15.59 -7.48 25.08
C ALA A 439 17.13 -7.56 25.17
N ALA A 440 17.78 -8.41 24.35
CA ALA A 440 19.22 -8.54 24.37
C ALA A 440 19.94 -7.33 23.74
N GLY A 441 19.27 -6.59 22.86
CA GLY A 441 19.87 -5.46 22.13
C GLY A 441 19.28 -4.09 22.44
N ILE A 442 18.24 -4.00 23.29
CA ILE A 442 17.56 -2.71 23.53
C ILE A 442 18.46 -1.67 24.21
N ASP A 443 19.33 -2.09 25.13
CA ASP A 443 20.26 -1.18 25.83
C ASP A 443 21.29 -0.55 24.87
N GLU A 444 21.65 -1.27 23.80
CA GLU A 444 22.54 -0.79 22.73
C GLU A 444 21.89 0.31 21.88
N LEU A 445 20.56 0.32 21.80
CA LEU A 445 19.77 1.30 21.06
C LEU A 445 19.37 2.52 21.91
N LYS A 446 19.77 2.58 23.19
CA LYS A 446 19.50 3.72 24.05
C LYS A 446 20.09 5.00 23.44
N ASN A 447 19.25 6.03 23.36
CA ASN A 447 19.50 7.34 22.77
C ASN A 447 19.72 7.32 21.25
N LYS A 448 19.43 6.22 20.56
CA LYS A 448 19.51 6.13 19.10
C LYS A 448 18.16 6.47 18.46
N PRO A 449 18.15 7.07 17.25
CA PRO A 449 16.93 7.31 16.48
C PRO A 449 16.27 5.98 16.10
N ILE A 450 14.97 5.83 16.35
CA ILE A 450 14.14 4.69 15.92
C ILE A 450 13.12 5.12 14.87
N ILE A 451 12.64 6.37 14.94
CA ILE A 451 11.68 6.93 14.00
C ILE A 451 12.26 8.23 13.43
N GLU A 452 12.23 8.39 12.12
CA GLU A 452 12.74 9.56 11.42
C GLU A 452 11.70 10.12 10.46
N GLY A 453 11.69 11.44 10.30
CA GLY A 453 10.99 12.10 9.22
C GLY A 453 11.73 11.96 7.90
N SER A 454 11.05 11.59 6.82
CA SER A 454 11.62 11.46 5.48
C SER A 454 11.03 12.53 4.58
N GLY A 455 11.61 13.74 4.62
CA GLY A 455 11.07 14.92 3.95
C GLY A 455 9.85 15.52 4.67
N TYR A 456 9.63 15.12 5.92
CA TYR A 456 8.52 15.51 6.78
C TYR A 456 9.07 15.80 8.18
N THR A 457 8.59 16.86 8.83
CA THR A 457 8.99 17.19 10.21
C THR A 457 8.06 16.52 11.21
N LEU A 458 8.64 15.75 12.13
CA LEU A 458 7.89 14.95 13.08
C LEU A 458 7.20 15.85 14.12
N LYS A 459 5.95 15.52 14.45
CA LYS A 459 5.18 16.15 15.53
C LYS A 459 5.08 15.19 16.73
N GLU A 460 4.78 15.72 17.92
CA GLU A 460 4.54 14.87 19.10
C GLU A 460 3.35 13.93 18.89
N GLU A 461 2.32 14.39 18.17
CA GLU A 461 1.15 13.58 17.76
C GLU A 461 1.54 12.39 16.88
N ASP A 462 2.61 12.48 16.09
CA ASP A 462 3.09 11.36 15.28
C ASP A 462 3.74 10.29 16.15
N ILE A 463 4.41 10.68 17.23
CA ILE A 463 5.03 9.74 18.17
C ILE A 463 3.98 9.04 19.02
N GLU A 464 2.88 9.74 19.34
CA GLU A 464 1.75 9.17 20.09
C GLU A 464 1.00 8.07 19.30
N LYS A 465 1.22 7.97 17.98
CA LYS A 465 0.73 6.86 17.14
C LYS A 465 1.55 5.57 17.31
N PHE A 466 2.59 5.56 18.15
CA PHE A 466 3.42 4.39 18.44
C PHE A 466 3.41 4.07 19.93
N GLU A 467 3.26 2.79 20.27
CA GLU A 467 3.33 2.31 21.64
C GLU A 467 4.50 1.33 21.79
N LEU A 468 5.34 1.51 22.80
CA LEU A 468 6.49 0.65 23.04
C LEU A 468 6.18 -0.39 24.13
N TYR A 469 6.32 -1.68 23.80
CA TYR A 469 6.06 -2.79 24.74
C TYR A 469 7.23 -3.10 25.67
N ASN A 470 8.38 -2.49 25.46
CA ASN A 470 9.55 -2.67 26.32
C ASN A 470 9.43 -1.82 27.58
N ASN A 471 9.07 -2.47 28.69
CA ASN A 471 9.09 -1.85 30.01
C ASN A 471 10.44 -1.18 30.29
N GLY A 472 10.41 0.02 30.88
CA GLY A 472 11.62 0.78 31.21
C GLY A 472 12.16 1.65 30.07
N TYR A 473 11.49 1.71 28.92
CA TYR A 473 11.87 2.55 27.79
C TYR A 473 10.68 3.34 27.26
N ILE A 474 10.97 4.43 26.54
CA ILE A 474 9.99 5.20 25.77
C ILE A 474 10.61 5.72 24.47
N ILE A 475 9.77 6.10 23.52
CA ILE A 475 10.19 6.83 22.32
C ILE A 475 9.90 8.32 22.54
N ASN A 476 10.91 9.17 22.40
CA ASN A 476 10.80 10.62 22.58
C ASN A 476 11.25 11.36 21.33
N LEU A 477 10.48 12.36 20.92
CA LEU A 477 10.91 13.29 19.88
C LEU A 477 12.03 14.22 20.37
N ASP A 478 13.16 14.24 19.68
CA ASP A 478 14.18 15.26 19.80
C ASP A 478 13.89 16.38 18.79
N HIS A 479 13.46 17.53 19.31
CA HIS A 479 13.05 18.70 18.51
C HIS A 479 14.22 19.46 17.88
N GLU A 480 15.45 19.20 18.32
CA GLU A 480 16.62 19.87 17.74
C GLU A 480 17.07 19.22 16.43
N VAL A 481 16.95 17.90 16.34
CA VAL A 481 17.39 17.10 15.18
C VAL A 481 16.26 16.42 14.42
N ASP A 482 15.01 16.58 14.89
CA ASP A 482 13.79 16.08 14.22
C ASP A 482 13.74 14.55 14.05
N VAL A 483 14.12 13.84 15.12
CA VAL A 483 14.08 12.36 15.17
C VAL A 483 13.51 11.87 16.49
N ALA A 484 12.79 10.75 16.47
CA ALA A 484 12.33 10.10 17.68
C ALA A 484 13.36 9.07 18.17
N VAL A 485 13.88 9.29 19.37
CA VAL A 485 14.92 8.48 19.99
C VAL A 485 14.34 7.51 21.02
N LEU A 486 14.93 6.32 21.11
CA LEU A 486 14.65 5.40 22.21
C LEU A 486 15.34 5.90 23.48
N SER A 487 14.60 6.18 24.55
CA SER A 487 15.18 6.65 25.81
C SER A 487 14.87 5.70 26.95
N LYS A 488 15.85 5.50 27.83
CA LYS A 488 15.72 4.65 29.02
C LYS A 488 15.12 5.44 30.18
N ILE A 489 14.13 4.87 30.85
CA ILE A 489 13.57 5.40 32.09
C ILE A 489 14.55 5.11 33.22
N TYR A 490 14.93 6.15 33.96
CA TYR A 490 15.89 6.07 35.05
C TYR A 490 15.27 5.53 36.34
N ASN A 491 14.10 6.05 36.72
CA ASN A 491 13.48 5.67 37.99
C ASN A 491 12.64 4.40 37.85
N SER A 492 12.92 3.40 38.69
CA SER A 492 12.14 2.17 38.81
C SER A 492 10.99 2.28 39.82
N SER A 493 11.06 3.24 40.74
CA SER A 493 10.03 3.55 41.72
C SER A 493 9.34 4.89 41.43
N SER A 494 8.14 5.06 42.00
CA SER A 494 7.41 6.31 41.95
C SER A 494 8.16 7.40 42.73
N ILE A 495 8.33 8.56 42.10
CA ILE A 495 8.82 9.78 42.74
C ILE A 495 7.60 10.53 43.25
N THR A 496 7.50 10.73 44.56
CA THR A 496 6.33 11.34 45.21
C THR A 496 6.66 12.61 45.97
N ASN A 497 7.93 12.93 46.19
CA ASN A 497 8.34 14.13 46.90
C ASN A 497 9.55 14.84 46.26
N TRP A 498 9.81 16.07 46.73
CA TRP A 498 10.81 16.96 46.16
C TRP A 498 12.23 16.41 46.27
N ALA A 499 12.61 15.86 47.41
CA ALA A 499 13.94 15.30 47.63
C ALA A 499 14.23 14.12 46.70
N GLN A 500 13.24 13.25 46.47
CA GLN A 500 13.35 12.16 45.50
C GLN A 500 13.51 12.68 44.07
N LEU A 501 12.75 13.71 43.68
CA LEU A 501 12.88 14.32 42.36
C LEU A 501 14.25 14.97 42.18
N GLN A 502 14.72 15.73 43.17
CA GLN A 502 16.05 16.33 43.18
C GLN A 502 17.14 15.26 43.03
N ASN A 503 17.07 14.18 43.81
CA ASN A 503 18.02 13.08 43.74
C ASN A 503 17.99 12.39 42.37
N ALA A 504 16.80 12.19 41.78
CA ALA A 504 16.68 11.64 40.45
C ALA A 504 17.31 12.56 39.39
N ILE A 505 17.06 13.87 39.46
CA ILE A 505 17.65 14.87 38.56
C ILE A 505 19.17 14.87 38.69
N THR A 506 19.72 14.83 39.90
CA THR A 506 21.16 14.83 40.13
C THR A 506 21.81 13.55 39.57
N ASN A 507 21.25 12.38 39.89
CA ASN A 507 21.89 11.08 39.64
C ASN A 507 21.58 10.46 38.28
N ALA A 508 20.56 10.94 37.56
CA ALA A 508 20.23 10.43 36.24
C ALA A 508 21.41 10.63 35.25
N PRO A 509 21.81 9.58 34.49
CA PRO A 509 22.83 9.69 33.47
C PRO A 509 22.33 10.51 32.27
N SER A 510 23.25 11.02 31.46
CA SER A 510 22.90 11.78 30.25
C SER A 510 22.09 10.91 29.27
N GLY A 511 21.01 11.48 28.71
CA GLY A 511 20.03 10.84 27.85
C GLY A 511 18.90 10.11 28.58
N ALA A 512 18.89 10.10 29.91
CA ALA A 512 17.86 9.40 30.67
C ALA A 512 16.52 10.16 30.73
N VAL A 513 15.46 9.41 31.04
CA VAL A 513 14.11 9.93 31.29
C VAL A 513 13.74 9.72 32.75
N ILE A 514 13.24 10.77 33.40
CA ILE A 514 12.56 10.68 34.68
C ILE A 514 11.05 10.72 34.40
N LYS A 515 10.33 9.66 34.78
CA LYS A 515 8.88 9.55 34.59
C LYS A 515 8.17 9.74 35.92
N LEU A 516 7.22 10.67 35.98
CA LEU A 516 6.46 11.01 37.17
C LEU A 516 5.03 10.49 37.07
N GLY A 517 4.45 10.14 38.22
CA GLY A 517 3.03 9.80 38.34
C GLY A 517 2.14 11.05 38.38
N PRO A 518 0.81 10.87 38.35
CA PRO A 518 -0.11 11.98 38.56
C PRO A 518 0.00 12.55 39.98
N GLY A 519 -0.41 13.80 40.14
CA GLY A 519 -0.45 14.48 41.44
C GLY A 519 0.55 15.62 41.56
N THR A 520 0.90 15.98 42.79
CA THR A 520 1.69 17.17 43.10
C THR A 520 2.94 16.82 43.91
N ILE A 521 4.10 17.28 43.44
CA ILE A 521 5.37 17.27 44.16
C ILE A 521 5.61 18.69 44.67
N THR A 522 5.61 18.86 45.99
CA THR A 522 5.75 20.18 46.64
C THR A 522 7.08 20.27 47.40
N ALA A 523 7.76 21.42 47.30
CA ALA A 523 8.95 21.71 48.08
C ALA A 523 8.65 21.82 49.58
N GLY A 524 9.53 21.27 50.41
CA GLY A 524 9.51 21.45 51.87
C GLY A 524 10.31 22.68 52.32
N SER A 525 10.37 22.94 53.63
CA SER A 525 11.13 24.07 54.20
C SER A 525 12.62 24.04 53.86
N ASP A 526 13.20 22.85 53.80
CA ASP A 526 14.64 22.64 53.62
C ASP A 526 14.99 22.27 52.17
N SER A 527 14.04 22.43 51.26
CA SER A 527 14.24 22.15 49.84
C SER A 527 15.08 23.24 49.17
N SER A 528 15.75 22.84 48.10
CA SER A 528 16.48 23.73 47.20
C SER A 528 15.92 23.64 45.78
N GLU A 529 16.36 24.55 44.92
CA GLU A 529 15.96 24.63 43.52
C GLU A 529 16.34 23.35 42.75
N LEU A 530 15.45 22.84 41.90
CA LEU A 530 15.72 21.67 41.05
C LEU A 530 16.77 22.02 40.00
N THR A 531 18.03 21.76 40.35
CA THR A 531 19.17 22.18 39.55
C THR A 531 19.63 21.08 38.59
N VAL A 532 19.75 21.42 37.31
CA VAL A 532 20.37 20.59 36.27
C VAL A 532 21.72 21.21 35.92
N SER A 533 22.82 20.61 36.41
CA SER A 533 24.17 21.22 36.41
C SER A 533 25.30 20.33 35.91
N GLY A 534 25.01 19.20 35.25
CA GLY A 534 26.05 18.35 34.65
C GLY A 534 26.48 18.86 33.27
N PRO A 535 27.77 19.05 32.96
CA PRO A 535 28.19 19.41 31.60
C PRO A 535 27.78 18.30 30.61
N ASN A 536 27.31 18.67 29.42
CA ASN A 536 26.79 17.72 28.42
C ASN A 536 25.60 16.86 28.91
N LYS A 537 24.88 17.27 29.96
CA LYS A 537 23.75 16.52 30.50
C LYS A 537 22.52 16.70 29.63
N THR A 538 22.04 15.61 29.05
CA THR A 538 20.74 15.50 28.41
C THR A 538 19.78 14.83 29.39
N LEU A 539 18.62 15.43 29.66
CA LEU A 539 17.64 14.91 30.61
C LEU A 539 16.24 15.22 30.13
N THR A 540 15.36 14.22 30.17
CA THR A 540 13.93 14.40 29.94
C THR A 540 13.16 14.12 31.23
N ILE A 541 12.22 14.99 31.60
CA ILE A 541 11.29 14.79 32.72
C ILE A 541 9.88 14.82 32.16
N ILE A 542 9.12 13.74 32.38
CA ILE A 542 7.77 13.56 31.82
C ILE A 542 6.78 13.33 32.95
N GLY A 543 5.73 14.16 32.99
CA GLY A 543 4.57 13.98 33.85
C GLY A 543 3.53 13.02 33.28
N SER A 544 2.54 12.68 34.11
CA SER A 544 1.37 11.93 33.69
C SER A 544 0.51 12.74 32.73
N SER A 545 -0.10 12.08 31.75
CA SER A 545 -1.12 12.70 30.88
C SER A 545 -2.35 13.18 31.67
N SER A 546 -2.64 12.57 32.82
CA SER A 546 -3.67 13.03 33.76
C SER A 546 -3.26 14.23 34.63
N GLY A 547 -2.04 14.74 34.45
CA GLY A 547 -1.51 15.94 35.12
C GLY A 547 -0.53 15.64 36.24
N THR A 548 0.66 16.25 36.15
CA THR A 548 1.68 16.27 37.22
C THR A 548 2.08 17.71 37.51
N THR A 549 2.06 18.09 38.79
CA THR A 549 2.45 19.43 39.25
C THR A 549 3.74 19.36 40.06
N ILE A 550 4.67 20.28 39.77
CA ILE A 550 5.90 20.51 40.52
C ILE A 550 5.81 21.94 41.07
N GLY A 551 5.60 22.04 42.38
CA GLY A 551 5.34 23.30 43.07
C GLY A 551 6.43 23.64 44.07
N ALA A 552 7.10 24.79 43.93
CA ALA A 552 8.11 25.20 44.92
C ALA A 552 7.52 25.85 46.19
N ASP A 553 6.20 25.90 46.32
CA ASP A 553 5.45 26.47 47.46
C ASP A 553 5.99 27.82 47.98
N ASN A 554 6.36 28.68 47.03
CA ASN A 554 6.92 30.00 47.25
C ASN A 554 8.23 30.02 48.06
N LYS A 555 8.98 28.91 48.12
CA LYS A 555 10.23 28.80 48.89
C LYS A 555 11.46 29.29 48.10
N HIS A 556 11.54 28.93 46.83
CA HIS A 556 12.66 29.21 45.94
C HIS A 556 12.19 29.09 44.47
N ARG A 557 13.12 29.22 43.51
CA ARG A 557 12.81 28.92 42.09
C ARG A 557 12.45 27.44 41.93
N VAL A 558 11.65 27.08 40.92
CA VAL A 558 11.35 25.65 40.69
C VAL A 558 12.55 24.95 40.05
N PHE A 559 12.97 25.40 38.87
CA PHE A 559 14.07 24.80 38.10
C PHE A 559 15.20 25.79 37.83
N VAL A 560 16.44 25.29 37.90
CA VAL A 560 17.64 26.01 37.47
C VAL A 560 18.45 25.16 36.49
N MET A 561 18.88 25.78 35.39
CA MET A 561 19.76 25.19 34.39
C MET A 561 21.08 25.98 34.37
N GLU A 562 22.21 25.28 34.56
CA GLU A 562 23.54 25.90 34.55
C GLU A 562 24.61 24.96 33.97
N LYS A 563 25.70 25.50 33.42
CA LYS A 563 26.81 24.81 32.71
C LYS A 563 26.60 24.66 31.19
N SER A 564 27.61 24.15 30.51
CA SER A 564 27.67 24.04 29.06
C SER A 564 27.01 22.76 28.53
N ASN A 565 26.33 22.91 27.39
CA ASN A 565 25.70 21.87 26.59
C ASN A 565 24.67 21.01 27.35
N ILE A 566 23.83 21.64 28.18
CA ILE A 566 22.72 20.96 28.84
C ILE A 566 21.52 20.90 27.90
N LYS A 567 20.88 19.74 27.80
CA LYS A 567 19.63 19.56 27.06
C LYS A 567 18.54 19.09 28.02
N LEU A 568 17.65 19.99 28.43
CA LEU A 568 16.55 19.69 29.33
C LEU A 568 15.22 19.67 28.57
N LYS A 569 14.49 18.55 28.62
CA LYS A 569 13.12 18.45 28.11
C LYS A 569 12.14 18.24 29.26
N LEU A 570 11.10 19.06 29.33
CA LEU A 570 10.01 18.99 30.31
C LEU A 570 8.69 18.77 29.57
N LYS A 571 8.06 17.61 29.76
CA LYS A 571 6.82 17.22 29.04
C LYS A 571 5.67 16.93 30.00
N ASN A 572 4.47 17.45 29.71
CA ASN A 572 3.24 17.18 30.48
C ASN A 572 3.34 17.57 31.97
N LEU A 573 3.94 18.73 32.26
CA LEU A 573 4.16 19.21 33.64
C LEU A 573 3.44 20.52 33.90
N THR A 574 3.07 20.77 35.15
CA THR A 574 2.76 22.12 35.67
C THR A 574 3.85 22.55 36.64
N ILE A 575 4.51 23.66 36.35
CA ILE A 575 5.62 24.25 37.09
C ILE A 575 5.08 25.49 37.76
N THR A 576 4.96 25.48 39.09
CA THR A 576 4.19 26.50 39.80
C THR A 576 4.73 26.91 41.15
N LYS A 577 4.20 28.04 41.66
CA LYS A 577 4.54 28.59 42.97
C LYS A 577 6.05 28.71 43.20
N GLY A 578 6.80 28.92 42.12
CA GLY A 578 8.18 29.38 42.18
C GLY A 578 8.22 30.78 42.77
N LYS A 579 9.21 31.04 43.63
CA LYS A 579 9.44 32.39 44.16
C LYS A 579 10.91 32.74 44.19
N HIS A 580 11.25 33.93 43.71
CA HIS A 580 12.60 34.46 43.81
C HIS A 580 12.58 35.89 44.34
N ASN A 581 13.38 36.17 45.36
CA ASN A 581 13.60 37.54 45.85
C ASN A 581 14.79 38.12 45.09
N ASP A 582 14.50 38.96 44.11
CA ASP A 582 15.46 39.45 43.12
C ASP A 582 16.29 40.61 43.67
N VAL A 583 17.45 40.24 44.23
CA VAL A 583 18.45 41.15 44.79
C VAL A 583 19.61 41.44 43.83
N ASP A 584 19.72 40.69 42.73
CA ASP A 584 20.87 40.72 41.82
C ASP A 584 20.51 40.85 40.33
N GLY A 585 19.23 41.11 40.02
CA GLY A 585 18.70 41.26 38.66
C GLY A 585 18.45 39.91 37.97
N LYS A 586 18.33 38.82 38.73
CA LYS A 586 18.22 37.45 38.20
C LYS A 586 16.90 36.81 38.61
N GLY A 587 15.83 37.07 37.86
CA GLY A 587 14.53 36.47 38.11
C GLY A 587 14.42 34.96 37.78
N GLY A 588 13.41 34.56 36.99
CA GLY A 588 13.19 33.15 36.64
C GLY A 588 12.59 32.30 37.76
N ALA A 589 11.53 32.78 38.42
CA ALA A 589 10.95 32.08 39.56
C ALA A 589 10.41 30.68 39.20
N GLY A 590 9.83 30.51 38.01
CA GLY A 590 9.49 29.19 37.49
C GLY A 590 10.73 28.45 37.00
N ILE A 591 11.34 28.95 35.92
CA ILE A 591 12.54 28.37 35.31
C ILE A 591 13.58 29.47 35.12
N TYR A 592 14.80 29.22 35.59
CA TYR A 592 15.94 30.10 35.42
C TYR A 592 17.07 29.39 34.67
N VAL A 593 17.44 29.95 33.52
CA VAL A 593 18.61 29.52 32.74
C VAL A 593 19.72 30.54 32.97
N LYS A 594 20.77 30.11 33.65
CA LYS A 594 21.86 30.95 34.14
C LYS A 594 22.77 31.46 33.00
N ALA A 595 23.41 32.60 33.22
CA ALA A 595 24.46 33.15 32.34
C ALA A 595 25.43 32.09 31.84
N TYR A 596 25.79 32.20 30.56
CA TYR A 596 26.77 31.34 29.86
C TYR A 596 26.37 29.86 29.73
N THR A 597 25.14 29.50 30.08
CA THR A 597 24.58 28.18 29.78
C THR A 597 24.45 28.00 28.26
N THR A 598 24.79 26.82 27.77
CA THR A 598 24.61 26.43 26.35
C THR A 598 23.84 25.12 26.25
N GLY A 599 23.26 24.83 25.08
CA GLY A 599 22.45 23.63 24.85
C GLY A 599 20.99 23.98 24.55
N SER A 600 20.03 23.25 25.13
CA SER A 600 18.60 23.42 24.83
C SER A 600 17.65 23.25 26.01
N LEU A 601 16.57 24.02 26.03
CA LEU A 601 15.41 23.84 26.90
C LEU A 601 14.17 23.55 26.04
N THR A 602 13.52 22.42 26.23
CA THR A 602 12.33 22.02 25.48
C THR A 602 11.15 21.83 26.43
N LEU A 603 10.05 22.55 26.19
CA LEU A 603 8.79 22.44 26.91
C LEU A 603 7.73 21.88 25.97
N VAL A 604 7.17 20.72 26.30
CA VAL A 604 6.12 20.07 25.50
C VAL A 604 4.88 19.89 26.36
N ASN A 605 3.78 20.56 26.01
CA ASN A 605 2.55 20.54 26.81
C ASN A 605 2.84 20.81 28.31
N THR A 606 3.77 21.72 28.59
CA THR A 606 4.17 22.11 29.94
C THR A 606 3.56 23.48 30.26
N LYS A 607 3.03 23.62 31.47
CA LYS A 607 2.49 24.86 32.04
C LYS A 607 3.52 25.47 33.00
N VAL A 608 3.91 26.72 32.81
CA VAL A 608 4.70 27.51 33.76
C VAL A 608 3.77 28.57 34.34
N ASP A 609 3.25 28.33 35.53
CA ASP A 609 2.03 28.97 36.03
C ASP A 609 2.17 29.50 37.47
N TYR A 610 1.69 30.70 37.78
CA TYR A 610 1.71 31.29 39.13
C TYR A 610 3.10 31.34 39.81
N ASN A 611 4.14 31.71 39.06
CA ASN A 611 5.47 31.94 39.62
C ASN A 611 5.68 33.44 39.88
N THR A 612 6.35 33.79 40.98
CA THR A 612 6.50 35.17 41.44
C THR A 612 7.96 35.58 41.60
N VAL A 613 8.39 36.64 40.92
CA VAL A 613 9.62 37.36 41.25
C VAL A 613 9.27 38.53 42.13
N ASN A 614 9.83 38.59 43.33
CA ASN A 614 9.73 39.73 44.23
C ASN A 614 10.88 40.69 43.94
N ALA A 615 10.58 41.89 43.46
CA ALA A 615 11.56 42.94 43.27
C ALA A 615 12.13 43.40 44.62
N ALA A 616 13.41 43.16 44.87
CA ALA A 616 14.08 43.57 46.11
C ALA A 616 14.79 44.93 45.96
N ALA A 617 15.42 45.37 47.05
CA ALA A 617 16.24 46.58 47.08
C ALA A 617 17.61 46.28 46.46
N GLY A 618 17.86 46.75 45.23
CA GLY A 618 19.16 46.55 44.59
C GLY A 618 19.10 46.85 43.10
N PRO A 619 18.61 45.92 42.27
CA PRO A 619 18.59 46.09 40.82
C PRO A 619 17.48 47.06 40.39
N VAL A 620 17.75 47.78 39.32
CA VAL A 620 16.75 48.61 38.61
C VAL A 620 15.83 47.73 37.78
N GLN A 621 16.32 46.57 37.34
CA GLN A 621 15.66 45.68 36.39
C GLN A 621 15.29 44.34 37.03
N HIS A 622 14.06 43.90 36.79
CA HIS A 622 13.54 42.62 37.24
C HIS A 622 12.92 41.86 36.07
N MET A 623 13.24 40.57 35.93
CA MET A 623 13.06 39.85 34.66
C MET A 623 12.35 38.51 34.84
N GLY A 624 11.51 38.09 33.88
CA GLY A 624 11.17 36.68 33.67
C GLY A 624 10.57 35.93 34.87
N ALA A 625 9.41 36.33 35.41
CA ALA A 625 8.83 35.60 36.55
C ALA A 625 8.49 34.13 36.20
N GLY A 626 7.98 33.89 34.99
CA GLY A 626 7.79 32.53 34.49
C GLY A 626 9.13 31.89 34.13
N ILE A 627 9.74 32.38 33.05
CA ILE A 627 11.01 31.87 32.52
C ILE A 627 11.98 33.03 32.28
N MET A 628 13.21 32.87 32.75
CA MET A 628 14.31 33.79 32.48
C MET A 628 15.47 33.06 31.80
N ILE A 629 15.91 33.57 30.64
CA ILE A 629 17.14 33.18 29.97
C ILE A 629 18.18 34.29 30.15
N GLU A 630 19.03 34.18 31.16
CA GLU A 630 20.06 35.18 31.44
C GLU A 630 21.26 34.95 30.53
N ASN A 631 21.52 35.84 29.56
CA ASN A 631 22.76 35.86 28.75
C ASN A 631 23.29 34.47 28.34
N ALA A 632 22.38 33.55 28.01
CA ALA A 632 22.67 32.16 27.71
C ALA A 632 22.48 31.93 26.21
N SER A 633 23.35 31.11 25.63
CA SER A 633 23.28 30.72 24.22
C SER A 633 22.58 29.35 24.14
N VAL A 634 21.29 29.35 24.48
CA VAL A 634 20.43 28.16 24.47
C VAL A 634 19.39 28.23 23.37
N LYS A 635 19.04 27.05 22.83
CA LYS A 635 17.86 26.86 21.99
C LYS A 635 16.66 26.53 22.88
N VAL A 636 15.58 27.28 22.77
CA VAL A 636 14.37 27.07 23.56
C VAL A 636 13.24 26.66 22.63
N PHE A 637 12.61 25.53 22.90
CA PHE A 637 11.42 25.06 22.19
C PHE A 637 10.24 25.06 23.16
N ILE A 638 9.14 25.73 22.80
CA ILE A 638 7.90 25.74 23.57
C ILE A 638 6.78 25.27 22.65
N ILE A 639 6.26 24.07 22.92
CA ILE A 639 5.36 23.35 22.02
C ILE A 639 4.10 22.96 22.80
N GLY A 640 2.98 23.62 22.49
CA GLY A 640 1.77 23.53 23.31
C GLY A 640 1.96 24.10 24.74
N GLY A 641 1.05 23.75 25.66
CA GLY A 641 1.12 24.18 27.05
C GLY A 641 0.86 25.68 27.29
N SER A 642 1.31 26.22 28.41
CA SER A 642 1.14 27.65 28.71
C SER A 642 2.23 28.28 29.57
N ILE A 643 2.51 29.57 29.37
CA ILE A 643 3.25 30.41 30.32
C ILE A 643 2.25 31.44 30.85
N SER A 644 1.75 31.22 32.06
CA SER A 644 0.59 31.95 32.54
C SER A 644 0.65 32.44 33.97
N ASN A 645 -0.09 33.52 34.27
CA ASN A 645 -0.28 34.03 35.63
C ASN A 645 1.03 34.27 36.41
N ASN A 646 2.16 34.43 35.71
CA ASN A 646 3.43 34.71 36.35
C ASN A 646 3.52 36.20 36.66
N LYS A 647 4.10 36.54 37.81
CA LYS A 647 4.01 37.87 38.38
C LYS A 647 5.38 38.42 38.77
N ILE A 648 5.70 39.63 38.35
CA ILE A 648 6.78 40.40 38.99
C ILE A 648 6.13 41.35 40.01
N ASP A 649 6.36 41.08 41.30
CA ASP A 649 5.81 41.87 42.40
C ASP A 649 6.82 42.92 42.87
N CYS A 650 6.51 44.20 42.64
CA CYS A 650 7.29 45.32 43.14
C CYS A 650 6.59 46.12 44.23
N SER A 651 5.51 45.60 44.84
CA SER A 651 4.79 46.31 45.90
C SER A 651 5.67 46.58 47.14
N THR A 652 6.66 45.72 47.39
CA THR A 652 7.53 45.77 48.56
C THR A 652 8.97 46.21 48.23
N THR A 653 9.28 46.63 47.00
CA THR A 653 10.63 47.10 46.70
C THR A 653 10.90 48.42 47.43
N THR A 654 12.09 48.57 48.01
CA THR A 654 12.53 49.80 48.65
C THR A 654 13.58 50.54 47.81
N SER A 655 13.80 50.12 46.56
CA SER A 655 14.77 50.75 45.65
C SER A 655 14.52 52.25 45.49
N THR A 656 15.58 53.06 45.49
CA THR A 656 15.45 54.51 45.32
C THR A 656 15.22 54.93 43.87
N ALA A 657 15.62 54.09 42.91
CA ALA A 657 15.56 54.32 41.47
C ALA A 657 14.21 53.94 40.84
N THR A 658 14.04 54.27 39.57
CA THR A 658 13.00 53.72 38.69
C THR A 658 13.06 52.20 38.69
N THR A 659 11.90 51.53 38.63
CA THR A 659 11.83 50.07 38.59
C THR A 659 11.38 49.62 37.22
N GLU A 660 12.23 48.86 36.54
CA GLU A 660 12.01 48.29 35.22
C GLU A 660 11.66 46.80 35.31
N LEU A 661 10.59 46.40 34.65
CA LEU A 661 10.09 45.04 34.66
C LEU A 661 10.12 44.51 33.23
N GLN A 662 10.75 43.36 32.99
CA GLN A 662 11.00 42.87 31.64
C GLN A 662 10.53 41.42 31.49
N GLY A 663 9.56 41.18 30.60
CA GLY A 663 9.16 39.82 30.24
C GLY A 663 8.55 39.04 31.40
N CYS A 664 7.48 39.52 32.05
CA CYS A 664 6.94 38.85 33.26
C CYS A 664 6.64 37.36 33.01
N GLY A 665 6.15 37.01 31.82
CA GLY A 665 6.06 35.62 31.37
C GLY A 665 7.43 35.05 30.97
N LEU A 666 8.02 35.62 29.92
CA LEU A 666 9.23 35.11 29.28
C LEU A 666 10.24 36.24 29.02
N TYR A 667 11.43 36.10 29.60
CA TYR A 667 12.57 36.97 29.32
C TYR A 667 13.62 36.23 28.49
N LEU A 668 13.91 36.75 27.30
CA LEU A 668 14.93 36.28 26.37
C LEU A 668 16.12 37.24 26.41
N GLY A 669 17.20 36.84 27.10
CA GLY A 669 18.42 37.64 27.26
C GLY A 669 19.18 37.87 25.95
N ASN A 670 20.50 37.99 25.98
CA ASN A 670 21.23 38.55 24.82
C ASN A 670 21.50 37.60 23.64
N SER A 671 21.33 36.28 23.76
CA SER A 671 21.84 35.32 22.75
C SER A 671 21.02 34.04 22.55
N SER A 672 19.79 33.98 23.05
CA SER A 672 18.97 32.77 22.94
C SER A 672 18.25 32.68 21.59
N THR A 673 18.00 31.46 21.13
CA THR A 673 17.09 31.20 20.00
C THR A 673 15.86 30.49 20.54
N THR A 674 14.68 31.07 20.36
CA THR A 674 13.43 30.54 20.91
C THR A 674 12.42 30.29 19.79
N VAL A 675 11.77 29.13 19.83
CA VAL A 675 10.71 28.74 18.89
C VAL A 675 9.48 28.36 19.70
N ILE A 676 8.35 29.02 19.41
CA ILE A 676 7.06 28.79 20.05
C ILE A 676 6.08 28.31 18.99
N LYS A 677 5.49 27.13 19.16
CA LYS A 677 4.67 26.47 18.14
C LYS A 677 3.58 25.57 18.72
N GLY A 678 2.66 25.12 17.87
CA GLY A 678 1.39 24.52 18.27
C GLY A 678 0.52 25.48 19.09
N ASN A 679 -0.50 24.94 19.75
CA ASN A 679 -1.47 25.69 20.57
C ASN A 679 -0.90 26.19 21.91
N THR A 680 0.30 26.77 21.93
CA THR A 680 0.91 27.37 23.13
C THR A 680 0.20 28.65 23.53
N GLN A 681 -0.04 28.83 24.83
CA GLN A 681 -0.63 30.06 25.38
C GLN A 681 0.36 30.84 26.24
N ILE A 682 0.58 32.12 25.94
CA ILE A 682 1.26 33.05 26.85
C ILE A 682 0.19 34.00 27.36
N LYS A 683 -0.18 33.91 28.64
CA LYS A 683 -1.38 34.60 29.10
C LYS A 683 -1.36 35.13 30.52
N ASN A 684 -1.99 36.26 30.75
CA ASN A 684 -2.23 36.82 32.09
C ASN A 684 -0.96 36.97 32.96
N ASN A 685 0.21 37.03 32.32
CA ASN A 685 1.44 37.38 33.02
C ASN A 685 1.36 38.87 33.36
N SER A 686 1.74 39.22 34.59
CA SER A 686 1.40 40.49 35.21
C SER A 686 2.52 41.04 36.07
N TYR A 687 2.32 42.25 36.54
CA TYR A 687 3.17 42.90 37.51
C TYR A 687 2.32 43.71 38.50
N THR A 688 2.93 44.22 39.56
CA THR A 688 2.29 45.20 40.47
C THR A 688 2.87 46.59 40.26
N LYS A 689 2.18 47.60 40.78
CA LYS A 689 2.78 48.92 41.00
C LYS A 689 3.54 48.93 42.33
N ARG A 690 4.40 49.92 42.49
CA ARG A 690 5.02 50.24 43.79
C ARG A 690 4.03 50.92 44.73
N ASN A 691 4.29 50.79 46.04
CA ASN A 691 3.51 51.44 47.09
C ASN A 691 3.95 52.90 47.32
N ASP A 692 5.23 53.21 47.09
CA ASP A 692 5.71 54.58 47.00
C ASP A 692 5.43 55.12 45.58
N ASN A 693 5.03 56.39 45.43
CA ASN A 693 4.58 57.02 44.18
C ASN A 693 5.64 57.12 43.06
N LYS A 694 6.62 56.22 43.03
CA LYS A 694 7.71 56.17 42.06
C LYS A 694 7.30 55.43 40.79
N THR A 695 7.95 55.81 39.70
CA THR A 695 7.68 55.27 38.38
C THR A 695 8.07 53.80 38.27
N VAL A 696 7.12 52.98 37.81
CA VAL A 696 7.34 51.62 37.35
C VAL A 696 7.18 51.60 35.83
N THR A 697 8.15 51.03 35.13
CA THR A 697 8.12 50.83 33.69
C THR A 697 8.18 49.35 33.38
N CYS A 698 7.20 48.84 32.64
CA CYS A 698 7.16 47.47 32.15
C CYS A 698 7.51 47.43 30.66
N TYR A 699 8.31 46.46 30.25
CA TYR A 699 8.59 46.12 28.87
C TYR A 699 8.18 44.67 28.66
N GLY A 700 7.12 44.43 27.87
CA GLY A 700 6.72 43.05 27.58
C GLY A 700 6.17 42.32 28.80
N ALA A 701 4.94 42.62 29.25
CA ALA A 701 4.37 41.81 30.35
C ALA A 701 4.24 40.33 29.94
N GLY A 702 3.99 40.04 28.66
CA GLY A 702 4.12 38.71 28.08
C GLY A 702 5.59 38.30 27.87
N ILE A 703 6.21 38.86 26.83
CA ILE A 703 7.55 38.49 26.34
C ILE A 703 8.43 39.73 26.22
N TYR A 704 9.68 39.62 26.67
CA TYR A 704 10.73 40.59 26.41
C TYR A 704 11.94 39.94 25.73
N LEU A 705 12.50 40.64 24.74
CA LEU A 705 13.66 40.21 23.95
C LEU A 705 14.67 41.36 23.82
N THR A 706 15.95 41.04 23.97
CA THR A 706 17.06 41.99 23.80
C THR A 706 18.30 41.37 23.11
N GLY A 707 19.31 42.20 22.87
CA GLY A 707 20.61 41.81 22.34
C GLY A 707 20.51 41.21 20.93
N SER A 708 21.04 40.01 20.76
CA SER A 708 21.07 39.24 19.51
C SER A 708 20.10 38.06 19.48
N SER A 709 19.19 37.98 20.46
CA SER A 709 18.25 36.86 20.55
C SER A 709 17.30 36.78 19.37
N LYS A 710 16.85 35.57 19.09
CA LYS A 710 15.91 35.25 18.00
C LYS A 710 14.67 34.59 18.58
N LEU A 711 13.49 35.03 18.17
CA LEU A 711 12.21 34.47 18.55
C LEU A 711 11.40 34.15 17.30
N THR A 712 11.03 32.90 17.12
CA THR A 712 10.10 32.46 16.07
C THR A 712 8.79 32.04 16.72
N ILE A 713 7.67 32.59 16.26
CA ILE A 713 6.33 32.27 16.75
C ILE A 713 5.50 31.71 15.60
N GLY A 714 4.90 30.55 15.82
CA GLY A 714 4.09 29.87 14.82
C GLY A 714 4.93 29.04 13.84
N GLU A 715 4.26 28.56 12.81
CA GLU A 715 4.81 27.67 11.79
C GLU A 715 4.40 28.16 10.40
N ASN A 716 5.29 28.02 9.41
CA ASN A 716 5.00 28.46 8.05
C ASN A 716 3.76 27.73 7.50
N GLY A 717 2.77 28.50 7.05
CA GLY A 717 1.54 27.98 6.44
C GLY A 717 0.53 27.39 7.43
N ALA A 718 0.75 27.52 8.75
CA ALA A 718 -0.22 27.08 9.75
C ALA A 718 -1.32 28.12 9.99
N ASP A 719 -2.55 27.66 10.22
CA ASP A 719 -3.67 28.53 10.59
C ASP A 719 -3.50 29.13 12.00
N ASP A 720 -3.96 30.36 12.20
CA ASP A 720 -3.89 31.07 13.48
C ASP A 720 -4.65 30.35 14.62
N GLY A 721 -5.64 29.51 14.28
CA GLY A 721 -6.46 28.75 15.26
C GLY A 721 -5.75 27.54 15.87
N VAL A 722 -4.69 27.04 15.22
CA VAL A 722 -3.85 25.92 15.71
C VAL A 722 -2.45 26.38 16.14
N SER A 723 -2.25 27.70 16.16
CA SER A 723 -0.97 28.37 16.38
C SER A 723 -0.91 29.08 17.75
N PRO A 724 0.26 29.59 18.18
CA PRO A 724 0.40 30.20 19.49
C PRO A 724 -0.53 31.42 19.71
N THR A 725 -0.97 31.62 20.95
CA THR A 725 -1.78 32.77 21.37
C THR A 725 -1.13 33.53 22.52
N ILE A 726 -1.00 34.85 22.39
CA ILE A 726 -0.53 35.76 23.45
C ILE A 726 -1.68 36.67 23.89
N SER A 727 -2.05 36.64 25.18
CA SER A 727 -3.30 37.29 25.60
C SER A 727 -3.42 37.71 27.06
N GLY A 728 -4.28 38.69 27.33
CA GLY A 728 -4.68 39.06 28.69
C GLY A 728 -3.58 39.79 29.48
N HIS A 729 -2.59 40.36 28.80
CA HIS A 729 -1.59 41.23 29.41
C HIS A 729 -2.10 42.66 29.43
N SER A 730 -2.03 43.34 30.58
CA SER A 730 -2.55 44.71 30.71
C SER A 730 -1.59 45.58 31.49
N GLN A 731 -1.53 46.85 31.10
CA GLN A 731 -0.84 47.87 31.86
C GLN A 731 -1.50 48.03 33.24
N VAL A 732 -0.70 48.01 34.29
CA VAL A 732 -1.16 48.33 35.65
C VAL A 732 -1.36 49.84 35.76
N SER A 733 -2.50 50.27 36.30
CA SER A 733 -2.80 51.69 36.50
C SER A 733 -1.70 52.41 37.30
N GLY A 734 -1.27 53.58 36.83
CA GLY A 734 -0.20 54.37 37.43
C GLY A 734 1.23 53.91 37.06
N THR A 735 1.38 53.03 36.07
CA THR A 735 2.67 52.58 35.53
C THR A 735 2.79 52.90 34.06
N THR A 736 3.97 52.76 33.46
CA THR A 736 4.16 52.80 32.00
C THR A 736 4.39 51.38 31.50
N CYS A 737 3.76 50.98 30.39
CA CYS A 737 4.03 49.68 29.76
C CYS A 737 4.32 49.86 28.27
N HIS A 738 5.48 49.37 27.85
CA HIS A 738 5.91 49.31 26.46
C HIS A 738 5.72 47.90 25.95
N GLY A 739 4.71 47.69 25.09
CA GLY A 739 4.42 46.38 24.52
C GLY A 739 3.88 45.42 25.58
N THR A 740 2.59 45.47 25.89
CA THR A 740 2.00 44.58 26.91
C THR A 740 2.19 43.09 26.56
N ALA A 741 2.11 42.72 25.28
CA ALA A 741 2.33 41.36 24.81
C ALA A 741 3.81 41.09 24.53
N ILE A 742 4.45 41.91 23.69
CA ILE A 742 5.85 41.71 23.27
C ILE A 742 6.59 43.05 23.28
N ALA A 743 7.77 43.07 23.91
CA ALA A 743 8.73 44.17 23.81
C ALA A 743 10.05 43.70 23.20
N ILE A 744 10.53 44.47 22.22
CA ILE A 744 11.73 44.19 21.42
C ILE A 744 12.70 45.35 21.63
N ALA A 745 13.66 45.16 22.54
CA ALA A 745 14.74 46.11 22.78
C ALA A 745 15.96 45.84 21.88
N GLY A 746 16.06 44.62 21.35
CA GLY A 746 17.11 44.16 20.44
C GLY A 746 16.74 42.78 19.88
N GLY A 747 17.47 42.32 18.87
CA GLY A 747 17.29 40.98 18.29
C GLY A 747 16.25 40.92 17.16
N ARG A 748 15.70 39.73 16.92
CA ARG A 748 14.77 39.46 15.82
C ARG A 748 13.59 38.61 16.26
N VAL A 749 12.39 39.03 15.89
CA VAL A 749 11.15 38.25 15.98
C VAL A 749 10.66 37.92 14.59
N ASP A 750 10.46 36.64 14.31
CA ASP A 750 9.80 36.13 13.11
C ASP A 750 8.42 35.59 13.52
N TRP A 751 7.37 36.32 13.14
CA TRP A 751 5.98 35.93 13.38
C TRP A 751 5.42 35.25 12.14
N LEU A 752 5.29 33.93 12.21
CA LEU A 752 4.88 33.08 11.10
C LEU A 752 3.37 32.79 11.11
N SER A 753 2.79 32.60 12.29
CA SER A 753 1.35 32.37 12.50
C SER A 753 0.98 32.57 13.98
N GLY A 754 -0.30 32.73 14.29
CA GLY A 754 -0.81 32.84 15.67
C GLY A 754 -1.55 34.14 15.95
N ARG A 755 -1.89 34.35 17.22
CA ARG A 755 -2.78 35.46 17.64
C ARG A 755 -2.20 36.28 18.80
N ILE A 756 -2.32 37.59 18.71
CA ILE A 756 -2.21 38.52 19.84
C ILE A 756 -3.61 39.09 20.07
N ILE A 757 -4.17 38.95 21.28
CA ILE A 757 -5.53 39.39 21.60
C ILE A 757 -5.65 39.87 23.04
N ASN A 758 -6.53 40.83 23.32
CA ASN A 758 -6.84 41.30 24.68
C ASN A 758 -5.61 41.83 25.45
N ASN A 759 -4.75 42.60 24.79
CA ASN A 759 -3.52 43.13 25.39
C ASN A 759 -3.51 44.68 25.48
N GLY A 760 -4.64 45.33 25.78
CA GLY A 760 -4.72 46.80 25.86
C GLY A 760 -4.81 47.53 24.50
N GLY A 761 -5.11 46.81 23.42
CA GLY A 761 -5.27 47.33 22.05
C GLY A 761 -4.04 47.12 21.15
N SER A 762 -4.25 47.06 19.83
CA SER A 762 -3.21 46.73 18.83
C SER A 762 -1.96 47.61 18.92
N THR A 763 -2.12 48.91 19.13
CA THR A 763 -1.01 49.88 19.19
C THR A 763 -0.15 49.75 20.46
N GLN A 764 -0.65 49.08 21.50
CA GLN A 764 0.06 48.89 22.77
C GLN A 764 0.62 47.48 22.94
N ALA A 765 0.19 46.51 22.12
CA ALA A 765 0.52 45.10 22.31
C ALA A 765 1.97 44.78 21.96
N VAL A 766 2.50 45.34 20.89
CA VAL A 766 3.88 45.12 20.43
C VAL A 766 4.64 46.43 20.45
N TYR A 767 5.80 46.44 21.09
CA TYR A 767 6.72 47.58 21.12
C TYR A 767 8.09 47.17 20.61
N ASN A 768 8.64 47.96 19.68
CA ASN A 768 9.99 47.76 19.15
C ASN A 768 10.80 49.05 19.26
N SER A 769 11.93 48.97 19.94
CA SER A 769 12.84 50.10 20.21
C SER A 769 14.27 49.89 19.70
N GLY A 770 14.61 48.69 19.22
CA GLY A 770 15.99 48.39 18.83
C GLY A 770 16.22 47.05 18.11
N GLY A 771 15.17 46.35 17.68
CA GLY A 771 15.27 45.08 16.97
C GLY A 771 14.43 45.01 15.70
N THR A 772 14.20 43.79 15.21
CA THR A 772 13.40 43.52 14.02
C THR A 772 12.14 42.73 14.39
N PHE A 773 10.99 43.15 13.86
CA PHE A 773 9.73 42.42 13.97
C PHE A 773 9.19 42.13 12.57
N ASN A 774 9.30 40.88 12.13
CA ASN A 774 8.80 40.43 10.83
C ASN A 774 7.44 39.75 11.03
N ALA A 775 6.36 40.50 10.76
CA ALA A 775 5.01 39.96 10.70
C ALA A 775 4.63 39.75 9.23
N ASN A 776 4.69 38.51 8.74
CA ASN A 776 4.41 38.14 7.36
C ASN A 776 2.91 38.24 7.01
N GLY A 777 2.29 39.43 7.16
CA GLY A 777 0.88 39.67 6.87
C GLY A 777 -0.10 39.28 7.99
N HIS A 778 0.36 38.69 9.09
CA HIS A 778 -0.46 38.44 10.26
C HIS A 778 -0.55 39.69 11.14
N THR A 779 -1.76 40.19 11.36
CA THR A 779 -1.98 41.35 12.23
C THR A 779 -1.99 40.91 13.69
N ALA A 780 -1.05 41.44 14.47
CA ALA A 780 -1.23 41.59 15.91
C ALA A 780 -2.49 42.45 16.13
N ASN A 781 -3.63 41.82 16.40
CA ASN A 781 -4.90 42.52 16.64
C ASN A 781 -4.98 43.12 18.05
#